data_AF-B4D7T8-F1
#
_entry.id   AF-B4D7T8-F1
#
_cell.length_a   1.000
_cell.length_b   1.000
_cell.length_c   1.000
_cell.angle_alpha   90.00
_cell.angle_beta   90.00
_cell.angle_gamma   90.00
#
_symmetry.space_group_name_H-M   'P 1'
#
loop_
_entity.id
_entity.type
_entity.pdbx_description
1 polymer ?
#
loop_
_entity_poly.entity_id
_entity_poly.type
_entity_poly.pdbx_seq_one_letter_code
_entity_poly.pdbx_strand_id
1 'polypeptide(L)'
;MGAINHNGNTTLIFGGHNNLTFTSGMDLNSATTIENRNFQVNDIQGNVTFGGVLSNSSTAFSNITKSGLGTLVLSGANTFGSTASGVTNVTVSAGILQFSADNNLGTDSATANNVSLGGGFLEYTGAGSLIWNSASTNRTLNLTAASGIQVDSATGILEIDNNTTGAFALTKAGAGTLKLIGTANTDTTLTIGGLPTGGGVVSTTATSGNPFVASNGTVNLLGGNLTITGGGAAQALNLGLTSTLNYGSGSYITINGPTSGTNSLQTQTLTRTNQGTLTIIGTDLTNFGAGTLVEKLLVGGTAPATANGMLTVPTAFIRLAGTGAVANFATYGATNGFTTETNLASPNNITNPGVAVMADIAAGAAPVTATATGVNNALALRTANSITDNSGANLVIANGGLILNVNTANANAGVTISTANLTFGSVATPAEGIIYVADGTSSTPTISSAITATNLTKAGPGTLLLSGTGSVMAPVGTGLRNISINEGTLQFAGQSSLPSSGLVTISPMDTGTFDLNNQSLTIGGLGSGASSAITSTGNVINSGAGAQTLTLAVNNQTSTFSGLISGNISITKGGTGTQIFGGNNLTGTGGNTYTGTTTINAGNIQSAGGIYTESGTLQVNGVNSLGTNTSVTLAGGALLLNNAFAASDMIADFTTLQQGPGSGYNITVAGTNNFGTTNTTSILQTGTSAASLPSGVYEAFNNLTVNAPVLTLQQGQNNANITNGILIAGTTTFAGNTTLNVNNNGNTVENFVLAGTISAPTFTLTKIGSGNVTLTGTGGSGNGTGGAANNVGAWNIYAGTLEVRLSDGSSSPLGTNNVTLNGATLAIRHDGDDLADPENLTTFSGLNLVIGSTASVASGNYLDSANTTLNLGTLNNGNFKTIEINQLQFGGPLGTAFLTEGNLNNTYPLEALNGLTMIKDAYLSLGGSPVTLDGAISGNGTIFKTGTNELDINTVATNTGGTIFNQGNDQTSAALEGNTPHAEAATAQLGSGNITVNPSAGSPLQRHRQPQFEFAGRRSQQRAQLRCHRHRRQHGAQQL
;
A
#
# COMPACT_ATOMS: atom_id res chain seq x y z
N MET A 1 9.38 -30.82 -17.39
CA MET A 1 8.44 -31.37 -16.39
C MET A 1 7.63 -32.47 -17.07
N GLY A 2 7.21 -33.52 -16.37
CA GLY A 2 6.30 -34.53 -16.97
C GLY A 2 4.97 -33.90 -17.39
N ALA A 3 4.13 -34.63 -18.13
CA ALA A 3 2.78 -34.15 -18.47
C ALA A 3 1.99 -33.78 -17.22
N ILE A 4 1.19 -32.71 -17.30
CA ILE A 4 0.18 -32.42 -16.27
C ILE A 4 -0.88 -33.52 -16.37
N ASN A 5 -0.67 -34.62 -15.62
CA ASN A 5 -1.51 -35.81 -15.66
C ASN A 5 -2.80 -35.60 -14.85
N HIS A 6 -3.61 -34.63 -15.28
CA HIS A 6 -4.93 -34.35 -14.72
C HIS A 6 -5.96 -34.31 -15.86
N ASN A 7 -6.89 -35.27 -15.84
CA ASN A 7 -8.10 -35.26 -16.65
C ASN A 7 -9.05 -34.21 -16.06
N GLY A 8 -8.94 -32.96 -16.49
CA GLY A 8 -9.77 -31.85 -16.03
C GLY A 8 -9.04 -30.50 -15.98
N ASN A 9 -9.84 -29.42 -15.93
CA ASN A 9 -9.34 -28.06 -15.78
C ASN A 9 -8.41 -27.94 -14.57
N THR A 10 -7.26 -27.29 -14.74
CA THR A 10 -6.23 -27.20 -13.70
C THR A 10 -5.83 -25.74 -13.48
N THR A 11 -5.67 -25.34 -12.22
CA THR A 11 -5.10 -24.04 -11.85
C THR A 11 -3.72 -24.24 -11.24
N LEU A 12 -2.70 -23.58 -11.80
CA LEU A 12 -1.36 -23.47 -11.26
C LEU A 12 -1.22 -22.09 -10.61
N ILE A 13 -1.03 -22.06 -9.29
CA ILE A 13 -0.93 -20.83 -8.51
C ILE A 13 0.54 -20.54 -8.22
N PHE A 14 0.97 -19.33 -8.53
CA PHE A 14 2.31 -18.82 -8.27
C PHE A 14 2.21 -17.59 -7.37
N GLY A 15 3.07 -17.55 -6.36
CA GLY A 15 3.09 -16.43 -5.43
C GLY A 15 3.44 -15.10 -6.12
N GLY A 16 4.38 -15.12 -7.08
CA GLY A 16 4.78 -13.91 -7.83
C GLY A 16 5.69 -12.95 -7.05
N HIS A 17 6.17 -13.35 -5.87
CA HIS A 17 7.08 -12.52 -5.06
C HIS A 17 8.51 -12.49 -5.64
N ASN A 18 9.00 -13.65 -6.08
CA ASN A 18 10.34 -13.78 -6.68
C ASN A 18 10.23 -14.18 -8.14
N ASN A 19 11.27 -13.87 -8.92
CA ASN A 19 11.40 -14.38 -10.27
C ASN A 19 11.51 -15.91 -10.25
N LEU A 20 10.64 -16.59 -10.99
CA LEU A 20 10.62 -18.04 -11.13
C LEU A 20 10.71 -18.40 -12.61
N THR A 21 11.67 -19.24 -12.99
CA THR A 21 11.89 -19.60 -14.40
C THR A 21 11.86 -21.11 -14.60
N PHE A 22 10.91 -21.58 -15.42
CA PHE A 22 10.81 -22.95 -15.91
C PHE A 22 11.47 -23.07 -17.28
N THR A 23 12.60 -23.79 -17.35
CA THR A 23 13.39 -23.96 -18.58
C THR A 23 13.03 -25.22 -19.36
N SER A 24 12.51 -26.25 -18.70
CA SER A 24 12.08 -27.49 -19.36
C SER A 24 10.70 -27.33 -20.01
N GLY A 25 10.45 -28.01 -21.14
CA GLY A 25 9.12 -28.10 -21.73
C GLY A 25 8.09 -28.76 -20.80
N MET A 26 6.81 -28.48 -21.07
CA MET A 26 5.64 -28.95 -20.32
C MET A 26 4.52 -29.33 -21.29
N ASP A 27 4.03 -30.56 -21.17
CA ASP A 27 2.82 -31.00 -21.86
C ASP A 27 1.59 -30.62 -21.03
N LEU A 28 0.75 -29.75 -21.60
CA LEU A 28 -0.43 -29.18 -20.99
C LEU A 28 -1.64 -30.09 -21.11
N ASN A 29 -1.72 -30.96 -22.13
CA ASN A 29 -2.86 -31.83 -22.33
C ASN A 29 -2.52 -33.17 -23.00
N SER A 30 -2.61 -34.23 -22.19
CA SER A 30 -2.55 -35.62 -22.63
C SER A 30 -3.93 -36.31 -22.69
N ALA A 31 -5.02 -35.61 -22.36
CA ALA A 31 -6.39 -36.13 -22.35
C ALA A 31 -7.06 -36.03 -23.73
N THR A 32 -8.19 -36.69 -23.94
CA THR A 32 -8.93 -36.65 -25.21
C THR A 32 -9.95 -35.50 -25.30
N THR A 33 -10.07 -34.69 -24.24
CA THR A 33 -10.97 -33.53 -24.12
C THR A 33 -10.17 -32.23 -24.10
N ILE A 34 -10.83 -31.11 -24.46
CA ILE A 34 -10.22 -29.77 -24.34
C ILE A 34 -10.13 -29.43 -22.85
N GLU A 35 -8.96 -28.95 -22.42
CA GLU A 35 -8.72 -28.60 -21.02
C GLU A 35 -8.32 -27.11 -20.87
N ASN A 36 -8.86 -26.44 -19.85
CA ASN A 36 -8.44 -25.10 -19.47
C ASN A 36 -7.30 -25.17 -18.45
N ARG A 37 -6.22 -24.42 -18.71
CA ARG A 37 -5.05 -24.28 -17.83
C ARG A 37 -4.99 -22.85 -17.34
N ASN A 38 -5.35 -22.63 -16.08
CA ASN A 38 -5.27 -21.32 -15.45
C ASN A 38 -3.90 -21.16 -14.76
N PHE A 39 -3.09 -20.23 -15.25
CA PHE A 39 -1.85 -19.80 -14.62
C PHE A 39 -2.16 -18.53 -13.82
N GLN A 40 -2.27 -18.68 -12.51
CA GLN A 40 -2.58 -17.60 -11.58
C GLN A 40 -1.28 -17.08 -10.96
N VAL A 41 -0.86 -15.86 -11.32
CA VAL A 41 0.31 -15.20 -10.72
C VAL A 41 -0.20 -14.08 -9.83
N ASN A 42 -0.08 -14.22 -8.51
CA ASN A 42 -0.76 -13.33 -7.57
C ASN A 42 -0.08 -11.97 -7.39
N ASP A 43 1.24 -11.97 -7.16
CA ASP A 43 2.03 -10.77 -6.86
C ASP A 43 2.85 -10.26 -8.06
N ILE A 44 3.19 -8.98 -8.03
CA ILE A 44 3.81 -8.18 -9.09
C ILE A 44 5.32 -8.02 -8.94
N GLN A 45 5.89 -8.51 -7.84
CA GLN A 45 7.30 -8.25 -7.50
C GLN A 45 8.28 -9.06 -8.37
N GLY A 46 7.89 -10.27 -8.75
CA GLY A 46 8.66 -11.19 -9.56
C GLY A 46 7.85 -11.74 -10.72
N ASN A 47 8.56 -12.09 -11.79
CA ASN A 47 8.00 -12.66 -13.00
C ASN A 47 8.01 -14.19 -12.94
N VAL A 48 6.92 -14.82 -13.37
CA VAL A 48 6.87 -16.27 -13.60
C VAL A 48 7.11 -16.53 -15.08
N THR A 49 8.22 -17.18 -15.42
CA THR A 49 8.67 -17.37 -16.80
C THR A 49 8.63 -18.84 -17.21
N PHE A 50 7.97 -19.12 -18.33
CA PHE A 50 8.04 -20.40 -19.03
C PHE A 50 8.88 -20.25 -20.31
N GLY A 51 10.15 -20.64 -20.22
CA GLY A 51 11.09 -20.64 -21.34
C GLY A 51 11.13 -21.96 -22.12
N GLY A 52 10.67 -23.05 -21.52
CA GLY A 52 10.46 -24.32 -22.23
C GLY A 52 9.23 -24.30 -23.13
N VAL A 53 9.16 -25.21 -24.10
CA VAL A 53 7.99 -25.37 -24.98
C VAL A 53 6.78 -25.88 -24.19
N LEU A 54 5.68 -25.14 -24.24
CA LEU A 54 4.35 -25.57 -23.81
C LEU A 54 3.63 -26.24 -25.00
N SER A 55 3.28 -27.52 -24.85
CA SER A 55 2.72 -28.35 -25.92
C SER A 55 1.50 -29.15 -25.47
N ASN A 56 0.86 -29.85 -26.41
CA ASN A 56 -0.15 -30.89 -26.13
C ASN A 56 0.31 -32.21 -26.78
N SER A 57 0.35 -33.30 -26.03
CA SER A 57 0.66 -34.64 -26.57
C SER A 57 -0.57 -35.38 -27.12
N SER A 58 -1.77 -34.92 -26.78
CA SER A 58 -3.03 -35.46 -27.29
C SER A 58 -3.52 -34.77 -28.56
N THR A 59 -4.55 -35.36 -29.20
CA THR A 59 -5.29 -34.71 -30.30
C THR A 59 -6.24 -33.62 -29.83
N ALA A 60 -6.50 -33.53 -28.51
CA ALA A 60 -7.28 -32.47 -27.92
C ALA A 60 -6.36 -31.34 -27.45
N PHE A 61 -6.87 -30.11 -27.49
CA PHE A 61 -6.04 -28.93 -27.25
C PHE A 61 -6.19 -28.41 -25.81
N SER A 62 -5.31 -27.51 -25.41
CA SER A 62 -5.44 -26.75 -24.16
C SER A 62 -5.55 -25.27 -24.45
N ASN A 63 -6.37 -24.60 -23.65
CA ASN A 63 -6.43 -23.13 -23.61
C ASN A 63 -5.69 -22.65 -22.36
N ILE A 64 -5.01 -21.53 -22.48
CA ILE A 64 -4.32 -20.89 -21.36
C ILE A 64 -5.14 -19.70 -20.88
N THR A 65 -5.39 -19.65 -19.57
CA THR A 65 -5.89 -18.46 -18.89
C THR A 65 -4.80 -17.90 -17.99
N LYS A 66 -4.44 -16.62 -18.15
CA LYS A 66 -3.63 -15.88 -17.20
C LYS A 66 -4.56 -15.16 -16.22
N SER A 67 -4.42 -15.42 -14.92
CA SER A 67 -5.12 -14.73 -13.83
C SER A 67 -4.16 -14.22 -12.75
N GLY A 68 -4.68 -13.51 -11.75
CA GLY A 68 -3.88 -12.79 -10.74
C GLY A 68 -3.16 -11.55 -11.30
N LEU A 69 -2.67 -10.66 -10.42
CA LEU A 69 -2.14 -9.36 -10.82
C LEU A 69 -0.70 -9.40 -11.36
N GLY A 70 0.04 -10.47 -11.09
CA GLY A 70 1.45 -10.61 -11.47
C GLY A 70 1.71 -10.81 -12.96
N THR A 71 2.99 -10.94 -13.29
CA THR A 71 3.47 -11.11 -14.67
C THR A 71 3.76 -12.58 -14.98
N LEU A 72 3.11 -13.11 -16.01
CA LEU A 72 3.43 -14.39 -16.63
C LEU A 72 4.18 -14.14 -17.93
N VAL A 73 5.37 -14.69 -18.08
CA VAL A 73 6.21 -14.57 -19.27
C VAL A 73 6.19 -15.89 -20.03
N LEU A 74 5.76 -15.87 -21.29
CA LEU A 74 5.88 -16.99 -22.22
C LEU A 74 6.99 -16.66 -23.22
N SER A 75 8.09 -17.40 -23.19
CA SER A 75 9.23 -17.18 -24.08
C SER A 75 9.61 -18.41 -24.91
N GLY A 76 9.06 -19.59 -24.59
CA GLY A 76 9.18 -20.79 -25.42
C GLY A 76 8.46 -20.68 -26.76
N ALA A 77 8.92 -21.42 -27.77
CA ALA A 77 8.21 -21.60 -29.04
C ALA A 77 7.08 -22.62 -28.85
N ASN A 78 5.91 -22.14 -28.46
CA ASN A 78 4.82 -22.95 -27.93
C ASN A 78 3.90 -23.52 -29.02
N THR A 79 3.33 -24.70 -28.77
CA THR A 79 2.46 -25.43 -29.71
C THR A 79 1.11 -25.83 -29.11
N PHE A 80 0.74 -25.26 -27.95
CA PHE A 80 -0.62 -25.39 -27.41
C PHE A 80 -1.67 -24.65 -28.25
N GLY A 81 -2.94 -24.77 -27.91
CA GLY A 81 -4.05 -24.11 -28.62
C GLY A 81 -4.66 -24.93 -29.75
N SER A 82 -5.87 -24.56 -30.16
CA SER A 82 -6.66 -25.23 -31.20
C SER A 82 -6.59 -24.50 -32.54
N THR A 83 -6.82 -25.24 -33.62
CA THR A 83 -7.06 -24.71 -34.97
C THR A 83 -8.55 -24.70 -35.35
N ALA A 84 -9.47 -24.97 -34.41
CA ALA A 84 -10.92 -24.98 -34.64
C ALA A 84 -11.58 -23.58 -34.55
N SER A 85 -12.47 -23.28 -35.49
CA SER A 85 -13.10 -21.96 -35.59
C SER A 85 -13.83 -21.51 -34.31
N GLY A 86 -13.64 -20.24 -33.92
CA GLY A 86 -14.32 -19.62 -32.77
C GLY A 86 -13.75 -19.97 -31.39
N VAL A 87 -12.60 -20.65 -31.31
CA VAL A 87 -11.94 -20.99 -30.05
C VAL A 87 -11.04 -19.83 -29.57
N THR A 88 -10.91 -19.68 -28.24
CA THR A 88 -9.97 -18.73 -27.62
C THR A 88 -8.80 -19.51 -27.01
N ASN A 89 -7.61 -19.36 -27.59
CA ASN A 89 -6.43 -20.11 -27.15
C ASN A 89 -5.75 -19.48 -25.93
N VAL A 90 -5.78 -18.13 -25.85
CA VAL A 90 -5.16 -17.36 -24.77
C VAL A 90 -6.19 -16.39 -24.21
N THR A 91 -6.42 -16.47 -22.91
CA THR A 91 -7.24 -15.51 -22.16
C THR A 91 -6.37 -14.80 -21.12
N VAL A 92 -6.35 -13.47 -21.11
CA VAL A 92 -5.79 -12.68 -20.02
C VAL A 92 -6.96 -12.12 -19.21
N SER A 93 -7.11 -12.55 -17.97
CA SER A 93 -8.18 -12.09 -17.07
C SER A 93 -7.72 -11.03 -16.08
N ALA A 94 -6.42 -11.01 -15.74
CA ALA A 94 -5.77 -10.03 -14.86
C ALA A 94 -4.25 -10.06 -15.00
N GLY A 95 -3.58 -9.00 -14.53
CA GLY A 95 -2.12 -8.86 -14.52
C GLY A 95 -1.53 -8.74 -15.92
N ILE A 96 -0.26 -9.13 -16.08
CA ILE A 96 0.44 -9.08 -17.39
C ILE A 96 0.65 -10.49 -17.95
N LEU A 97 0.38 -10.67 -19.24
CA LEU A 97 0.94 -11.75 -20.05
C LEU A 97 2.01 -11.18 -20.99
N GLN A 98 3.27 -11.50 -20.74
CA GLN A 98 4.42 -11.02 -21.50
C GLN A 98 4.87 -12.04 -22.54
N PHE A 99 5.20 -11.55 -23.74
CA PHE A 99 5.70 -12.34 -24.86
C PHE A 99 6.61 -11.51 -25.77
N SER A 100 7.44 -12.17 -26.58
CA SER A 100 8.42 -11.50 -27.46
C SER A 100 8.33 -11.92 -28.94
N ALA A 101 7.61 -13.01 -29.24
CA ALA A 101 7.41 -13.54 -30.58
C ALA A 101 6.02 -14.18 -30.70
N ASP A 102 5.46 -14.27 -31.91
CA ASP A 102 4.10 -14.78 -32.12
C ASP A 102 3.88 -16.19 -31.55
N ASN A 103 4.82 -17.10 -31.84
CA ASN A 103 4.77 -18.49 -31.39
C ASN A 103 4.89 -18.66 -29.87
N ASN A 104 5.20 -17.61 -29.10
CA ASN A 104 5.09 -17.66 -27.65
C ASN A 104 3.64 -17.82 -27.19
N LEU A 105 2.66 -17.40 -28.00
CA LEU A 105 1.23 -17.47 -27.70
C LEU A 105 0.56 -18.75 -28.26
N GLY A 106 1.36 -19.78 -28.56
CA GLY A 106 0.88 -21.07 -29.05
C GLY A 106 0.66 -21.11 -30.56
N THR A 107 -0.02 -22.15 -31.03
CA THR A 107 -0.32 -22.41 -32.44
C THR A 107 -0.97 -21.19 -33.13
N ASP A 108 -0.68 -20.96 -34.41
CA ASP A 108 -1.33 -20.00 -35.32
C ASP A 108 -2.32 -20.73 -36.28
N SER A 109 -3.43 -20.10 -36.69
CA SER A 109 -4.50 -20.75 -37.47
C SER A 109 -5.37 -19.72 -38.16
N ALA A 110 -5.69 -19.96 -39.43
CA ALA A 110 -6.53 -19.08 -40.25
C ALA A 110 -7.99 -18.95 -39.78
N THR A 111 -8.45 -19.75 -38.82
CA THR A 111 -9.86 -19.80 -38.40
C THR A 111 -10.10 -19.66 -36.89
N ALA A 112 -9.09 -19.87 -36.04
CA ALA A 112 -9.31 -20.33 -34.66
C ALA A 112 -8.59 -19.56 -33.55
N ASN A 113 -7.84 -18.50 -33.89
CA ASN A 113 -6.75 -18.08 -33.03
C ASN A 113 -7.00 -16.72 -32.41
N ASN A 114 -7.84 -16.72 -31.40
CA ASN A 114 -8.20 -15.52 -30.66
C ASN A 114 -7.35 -15.38 -29.40
N VAL A 115 -6.84 -14.18 -29.17
CA VAL A 115 -6.41 -13.71 -27.86
C VAL A 115 -7.57 -12.93 -27.27
N SER A 116 -8.06 -13.35 -26.10
CA SER A 116 -9.10 -12.62 -25.38
C SER A 116 -8.55 -11.91 -24.16
N LEU A 117 -8.91 -10.65 -23.99
CA LEU A 117 -8.57 -9.86 -22.82
C LEU A 117 -9.85 -9.61 -22.00
N GLY A 118 -10.00 -10.37 -20.92
CA GLY A 118 -11.03 -10.20 -19.89
C GLY A 118 -10.56 -9.35 -18.71
N GLY A 119 -9.51 -8.57 -18.92
CA GLY A 119 -8.82 -7.75 -17.93
C GLY A 119 -7.30 -7.82 -18.10
N GLY A 120 -6.57 -6.98 -17.36
CA GLY A 120 -5.10 -6.96 -17.38
C GLY A 120 -4.49 -6.43 -18.70
N PHE A 121 -3.21 -6.74 -18.90
CA PHE A 121 -2.39 -6.28 -20.02
C PHE A 121 -1.77 -7.46 -20.78
N LEU A 122 -1.75 -7.33 -22.10
CA LEU A 122 -0.88 -8.12 -22.96
C LEU A 122 0.38 -7.30 -23.27
N GLU A 123 1.56 -7.81 -22.96
CA GLU A 123 2.82 -7.08 -23.11
C GLU A 123 3.72 -7.71 -24.19
N TYR A 124 4.01 -6.93 -25.22
CA TYR A 124 4.98 -7.28 -26.26
C TYR A 124 6.34 -6.61 -25.97
N THR A 125 7.37 -7.43 -25.77
CA THR A 125 8.75 -6.96 -25.48
C THR A 125 9.70 -7.08 -26.65
N GLY A 126 9.25 -7.59 -27.81
CA GLY A 126 10.10 -7.79 -28.98
C GLY A 126 10.60 -6.47 -29.59
N ALA A 127 11.89 -6.42 -29.93
CA ALA A 127 12.48 -5.32 -30.70
C ALA A 127 12.27 -5.56 -32.20
N GLY A 128 11.12 -5.17 -32.72
CA GLY A 128 10.78 -5.31 -34.14
C GLY A 128 9.27 -5.31 -34.39
N SER A 129 8.88 -5.42 -35.66
CA SER A 129 7.47 -5.51 -36.05
C SER A 129 6.96 -6.94 -35.92
N LEU A 130 5.91 -7.11 -35.13
CA LEU A 130 5.08 -8.29 -35.09
C LEU A 130 3.71 -7.92 -35.63
N ILE A 131 3.34 -8.51 -36.76
CA ILE A 131 2.06 -8.31 -37.41
C ILE A 131 1.15 -9.47 -37.03
N TRP A 132 -0.02 -9.19 -36.50
CA TRP A 132 -1.11 -10.15 -36.29
C TRP A 132 -2.06 -10.09 -37.47
N ASN A 133 -2.40 -11.28 -37.99
CA ASN A 133 -3.22 -11.47 -39.20
C ASN A 133 -2.47 -11.13 -40.50
N SER A 134 -1.27 -11.73 -40.63
CA SER A 134 -0.43 -11.77 -41.83
C SER A 134 -0.35 -13.19 -42.42
N ALA A 135 0.34 -13.40 -43.54
CA ALA A 135 0.59 -14.77 -44.05
C ALA A 135 1.33 -15.68 -43.03
N SER A 136 2.00 -15.09 -42.04
CA SER A 136 2.78 -15.77 -40.99
C SER A 136 2.11 -15.79 -39.61
N THR A 137 0.93 -15.18 -39.45
CA THR A 137 0.20 -15.11 -38.17
C THR A 137 -1.30 -14.91 -38.43
N ASN A 138 -2.22 -15.55 -37.72
CA ASN A 138 -3.67 -15.35 -37.93
C ASN A 138 -4.41 -15.03 -36.64
N ARG A 139 -3.85 -14.15 -35.81
CA ARG A 139 -4.42 -13.80 -34.51
C ARG A 139 -5.50 -12.73 -34.62
N THR A 140 -6.57 -12.88 -33.85
CA THR A 140 -7.55 -11.82 -33.59
C THR A 140 -7.54 -11.41 -32.12
N LEU A 141 -7.99 -10.19 -31.84
CA LEU A 141 -8.11 -9.65 -30.49
C LEU A 141 -9.58 -9.45 -30.11
N ASN A 142 -9.99 -10.02 -28.98
CA ASN A 142 -11.34 -9.90 -28.43
C ASN A 142 -11.31 -9.40 -26.98
N LEU A 143 -11.91 -8.23 -26.72
CA LEU A 143 -12.07 -7.66 -25.41
C LEU A 143 -13.36 -8.18 -24.76
N THR A 144 -13.25 -8.71 -23.55
CA THR A 144 -14.39 -9.13 -22.71
C THR A 144 -14.49 -8.33 -21.41
N ALA A 145 -13.50 -7.48 -21.13
CA ALA A 145 -13.53 -6.42 -20.12
C ALA A 145 -12.55 -5.29 -20.53
N ALA A 146 -12.56 -4.19 -19.78
CA ALA A 146 -11.54 -3.14 -19.95
C ALA A 146 -10.14 -3.72 -19.75
N SER A 147 -9.27 -3.56 -20.74
CA SER A 147 -7.97 -4.24 -20.81
C SER A 147 -6.90 -3.35 -21.45
N GLY A 148 -5.66 -3.81 -21.48
CA GLY A 148 -4.56 -3.06 -22.07
C GLY A 148 -3.61 -3.87 -22.94
N ILE A 149 -2.87 -3.14 -23.77
CA ILE A 149 -1.73 -3.62 -24.54
C ILE A 149 -0.54 -2.74 -24.17
N GLN A 150 0.54 -3.38 -23.75
CA GLN A 150 1.82 -2.75 -23.51
C GLN A 150 2.78 -3.14 -24.64
N VAL A 151 3.39 -2.14 -25.27
CA VAL A 151 4.49 -2.35 -26.22
C VAL A 151 5.71 -1.71 -25.61
N ASP A 152 6.55 -2.53 -24.99
CA ASP A 152 7.57 -2.03 -24.05
C ASP A 152 8.75 -1.40 -24.80
N SER A 153 9.31 -2.11 -25.79
CA SER A 153 10.43 -1.63 -26.58
C SER A 153 10.06 -0.40 -27.40
N ALA A 154 10.85 0.68 -27.29
CA ALA A 154 10.68 1.91 -28.08
C ALA A 154 10.72 1.67 -29.61
N THR A 155 11.38 0.61 -30.06
CA THR A 155 11.41 0.19 -31.48
C THR A 155 10.45 -0.96 -31.81
N GLY A 156 9.75 -1.48 -30.80
CA GLY A 156 8.75 -2.52 -30.96
C GLY A 156 7.49 -2.00 -31.65
N ILE A 157 6.95 -2.78 -32.58
CA ILE A 157 5.68 -2.51 -33.24
C ILE A 157 4.82 -3.77 -33.12
N LEU A 158 3.67 -3.67 -32.47
CA LEU A 158 2.61 -4.68 -32.52
C LEU A 158 1.52 -4.16 -33.47
N GLU A 159 1.36 -4.83 -34.60
CA GLU A 159 0.40 -4.47 -35.65
C GLU A 159 -0.79 -5.43 -35.61
N ILE A 160 -2.01 -4.89 -35.52
CA ILE A 160 -3.27 -5.64 -35.52
C ILE A 160 -4.05 -5.25 -36.77
N ASP A 161 -4.08 -6.15 -37.75
CA ASP A 161 -4.69 -5.89 -39.06
C ASP A 161 -6.21 -6.07 -39.06
N ASN A 162 -6.72 -6.98 -38.23
CA ASN A 162 -8.15 -7.21 -38.05
C ASN A 162 -8.79 -6.16 -37.14
N ASN A 163 -10.12 -6.11 -37.16
CA ASN A 163 -10.86 -5.32 -36.18
C ASN A 163 -10.69 -5.90 -34.78
N THR A 164 -10.46 -5.04 -33.79
CA THR A 164 -10.65 -5.37 -32.38
C THR A 164 -12.14 -5.55 -32.09
N THR A 165 -12.46 -6.66 -31.44
CA THR A 165 -13.85 -7.05 -31.14
C THR A 165 -14.14 -6.92 -29.65
N GLY A 166 -15.39 -6.62 -29.27
CA GLY A 166 -15.79 -6.42 -27.87
C GLY A 166 -15.94 -4.95 -27.47
N ALA A 167 -17.12 -4.58 -26.97
CA ALA A 167 -17.46 -3.20 -26.60
C ALA A 167 -16.91 -2.80 -25.22
N PHE A 168 -15.57 -2.78 -25.09
CA PHE A 168 -14.87 -2.43 -23.86
C PHE A 168 -13.75 -1.41 -24.11
N ALA A 169 -13.15 -0.89 -23.04
CA ALA A 169 -12.04 0.04 -23.12
C ALA A 169 -10.71 -0.69 -23.38
N LEU A 170 -9.89 -0.12 -24.27
CA LEU A 170 -8.53 -0.53 -24.56
C LEU A 170 -7.55 0.55 -24.08
N THR A 171 -6.51 0.15 -23.34
CA THR A 171 -5.43 1.05 -22.91
C THR A 171 -4.12 0.67 -23.60
N LYS A 172 -3.45 1.64 -24.22
CA LYS A 172 -2.10 1.51 -24.75
C LYS A 172 -1.09 2.07 -23.74
N ALA A 173 -0.12 1.23 -23.37
CA ALA A 173 1.02 1.58 -22.52
C ALA A 173 2.35 1.18 -23.18
N GLY A 174 3.48 1.56 -22.58
CA GLY A 174 4.83 1.27 -23.07
C GLY A 174 5.29 2.19 -24.21
N ALA A 175 6.60 2.35 -24.35
CA ALA A 175 7.22 3.33 -25.25
C ALA A 175 7.02 3.03 -26.75
N GLY A 176 6.77 1.77 -27.13
CA GLY A 176 6.65 1.34 -28.52
C GLY A 176 5.31 1.65 -29.17
N THR A 177 5.11 1.10 -30.37
CA THR A 177 3.96 1.39 -31.23
C THR A 177 2.93 0.25 -31.25
N LEU A 178 1.67 0.58 -30.98
CA LEU A 178 0.53 -0.25 -31.34
C LEU A 178 -0.05 0.27 -32.65
N LYS A 179 -0.06 -0.54 -33.70
CA LYS A 179 -0.60 -0.17 -35.00
C LYS A 179 -1.93 -0.86 -35.23
N LEU A 180 -3.00 -0.09 -35.36
CA LEU A 180 -4.37 -0.57 -35.59
C LEU A 180 -4.78 -0.26 -37.03
N ILE A 181 -5.08 -1.28 -37.83
CA ILE A 181 -5.46 -1.09 -39.26
C ILE A 181 -6.92 -1.48 -39.50
N GLY A 182 -7.51 -2.31 -38.64
CA GLY A 182 -8.94 -2.63 -38.69
C GLY A 182 -9.79 -1.36 -38.84
N THR A 183 -10.72 -1.33 -39.78
CA THR A 183 -11.48 -0.11 -40.15
C THR A 183 -12.77 0.06 -39.35
N ALA A 184 -13.16 -0.97 -38.58
CA ALA A 184 -14.39 -1.02 -37.80
C ALA A 184 -14.16 -1.71 -36.45
N ASN A 185 -13.23 -1.16 -35.66
CA ASN A 185 -13.02 -1.58 -34.28
C ASN A 185 -14.31 -1.36 -33.45
N THR A 186 -14.50 -2.18 -32.43
CA THR A 186 -15.70 -2.09 -31.56
C THR A 186 -15.40 -1.59 -30.15
N ASP A 187 -14.15 -1.25 -29.87
CA ASP A 187 -13.71 -0.70 -28.58
C ASP A 187 -14.50 0.58 -28.23
N THR A 188 -15.05 0.67 -27.02
CA THR A 188 -15.82 1.86 -26.60
C THR A 188 -14.92 3.05 -26.31
N THR A 189 -13.69 2.78 -25.89
CA THR A 189 -12.71 3.79 -25.51
C THR A 189 -11.30 3.31 -25.82
N LEU A 190 -10.49 4.17 -26.44
CA LEU A 190 -9.05 3.98 -26.57
C LEU A 190 -8.34 4.99 -25.68
N THR A 191 -7.55 4.53 -24.72
CA THR A 191 -6.70 5.39 -23.89
C THR A 191 -5.24 5.19 -24.28
N ILE A 192 -4.52 6.27 -24.56
CA ILE A 192 -3.10 6.27 -24.95
C ILE A 192 -2.31 6.99 -23.86
N GLY A 193 -1.55 6.24 -23.07
CA GLY A 193 -0.87 6.74 -21.88
C GLY A 193 -1.72 6.67 -20.62
N GLY A 194 -1.14 7.12 -19.51
CA GLY A 194 -1.63 6.83 -18.17
C GLY A 194 -1.09 5.50 -17.63
N LEU A 195 -0.64 5.52 -16.36
CA LEU A 195 -0.09 4.44 -15.52
C LEU A 195 0.76 3.34 -16.23
N PRO A 196 2.05 3.16 -15.88
CA PRO A 196 3.14 4.14 -15.79
C PRO A 196 4.07 4.20 -16.98
N THR A 197 3.99 3.30 -17.94
CA THR A 197 5.10 3.12 -18.92
C THR A 197 5.06 4.10 -20.09
N GLY A 198 4.43 5.27 -19.91
CA GLY A 198 4.20 6.27 -20.95
C GLY A 198 3.18 5.83 -21.99
N GLY A 199 2.62 6.77 -22.74
CA GLY A 199 1.63 6.44 -23.77
C GLY A 199 2.16 5.85 -25.08
N GLY A 200 3.48 5.95 -25.33
CA GLY A 200 4.09 5.51 -26.59
C GLY A 200 3.33 6.03 -27.81
N VAL A 201 3.15 5.18 -28.82
CA VAL A 201 2.42 5.52 -30.05
C VAL A 201 1.27 4.56 -30.30
N VAL A 202 0.08 5.09 -30.64
CA VAL A 202 -0.91 4.36 -31.43
C VAL A 202 -0.89 4.92 -32.83
N SER A 203 -0.79 4.05 -33.84
CA SER A 203 -0.75 4.46 -35.24
C SER A 203 -1.77 3.74 -36.09
N THR A 204 -2.12 4.33 -37.23
CA THR A 204 -2.90 3.67 -38.28
C THR A 204 -2.42 4.09 -39.66
N THR A 205 -2.64 3.21 -40.62
CA THR A 205 -2.52 3.46 -42.07
C THR A 205 -3.85 3.25 -42.79
N ALA A 206 -4.96 3.09 -42.06
CA ALA A 206 -6.29 2.93 -42.64
C ALA A 206 -6.71 4.20 -43.38
N THR A 207 -7.15 4.08 -44.63
CA THR A 207 -7.52 5.24 -45.45
C THR A 207 -8.94 5.74 -45.20
N SER A 208 -9.78 4.94 -44.53
CA SER A 208 -11.18 5.23 -44.23
C SER A 208 -11.65 4.45 -42.99
N GLY A 209 -12.86 4.76 -42.51
CA GLY A 209 -13.44 4.12 -41.32
C GLY A 209 -12.98 4.77 -40.01
N ASN A 210 -13.13 4.03 -38.91
CA ASN A 210 -12.63 4.42 -37.59
C ASN A 210 -11.72 3.31 -37.03
N PRO A 211 -10.39 3.43 -37.19
CA PRO A 211 -9.44 2.42 -36.77
C PRO A 211 -9.04 2.50 -35.31
N PHE A 212 -9.65 3.39 -34.52
CA PHE A 212 -9.23 3.60 -33.13
C PHE A 212 -10.28 3.12 -32.13
N VAL A 213 -11.56 3.29 -32.45
CA VAL A 213 -12.70 2.96 -31.57
C VAL A 213 -13.94 2.64 -32.39
N ALA A 214 -14.99 2.16 -31.74
CA ALA A 214 -16.33 2.09 -32.31
C ALA A 214 -16.77 3.46 -32.85
N SER A 215 -17.68 3.47 -33.83
CA SER A 215 -18.33 4.72 -34.25
C SER A 215 -18.96 5.40 -33.02
N ASN A 216 -18.58 6.65 -32.77
CA ASN A 216 -18.94 7.43 -31.58
C ASN A 216 -18.24 7.05 -30.26
N GLY A 217 -17.16 6.28 -30.32
CA GLY A 217 -16.31 5.99 -29.15
C GLY A 217 -15.51 7.20 -28.68
N THR A 218 -14.74 6.99 -27.60
CA THR A 218 -13.90 8.02 -26.98
C THR A 218 -12.41 7.70 -27.16
N VAL A 219 -11.60 8.67 -27.57
CA VAL A 219 -10.12 8.57 -27.56
C VAL A 219 -9.58 9.48 -26.46
N ASN A 220 -8.85 8.92 -25.50
CA ASN A 220 -8.16 9.66 -24.45
C ASN A 220 -6.66 9.68 -24.72
N LEU A 221 -6.08 10.85 -24.95
CA LEU A 221 -4.64 11.05 -25.02
C LEU A 221 -4.16 11.55 -23.66
N LEU A 222 -3.35 10.78 -22.95
CA LEU A 222 -2.87 11.06 -21.60
C LEU A 222 -1.33 11.04 -21.52
N GLY A 223 -0.65 11.50 -22.58
CA GLY A 223 0.82 11.65 -22.66
C GLY A 223 1.50 10.87 -23.78
N GLY A 224 0.74 10.06 -24.53
CA GLY A 224 1.21 9.40 -25.75
C GLY A 224 0.86 10.14 -27.05
N ASN A 225 1.19 9.47 -28.16
CA ASN A 225 1.04 10.00 -29.51
C ASN A 225 0.02 9.18 -30.32
N LEU A 226 -1.01 9.86 -30.83
CA LEU A 226 -1.91 9.33 -31.85
C LEU A 226 -1.38 9.73 -33.23
N THR A 227 -0.93 8.75 -33.99
CA THR A 227 -0.36 8.97 -35.32
C THR A 227 -1.29 8.47 -36.41
N ILE A 228 -1.61 9.34 -37.36
CA ILE A 228 -2.20 8.95 -38.64
C ILE A 228 -1.12 9.12 -39.70
N THR A 229 -0.71 8.02 -40.34
CA THR A 229 0.28 8.05 -41.41
C THR A 229 -0.41 7.60 -42.68
N GLY A 230 -0.76 8.54 -43.56
CA GLY A 230 -1.34 8.17 -44.84
C GLY A 230 -0.26 7.36 -45.56
N GLY A 231 -0.59 6.14 -45.97
CA GLY A 231 0.36 5.30 -46.70
C GLY A 231 0.66 5.90 -48.07
N GLY A 232 0.46 5.13 -49.15
CA GLY A 232 0.49 5.71 -50.50
C GLY A 232 -0.68 6.66 -50.83
N ALA A 233 -1.69 6.75 -49.95
CA ALA A 233 -2.95 7.46 -50.18
C ALA A 233 -3.35 8.35 -48.99
N ALA A 234 -4.14 9.38 -49.28
CA ALA A 234 -4.62 10.33 -48.27
C ALA A 234 -5.66 9.69 -47.34
N GLN A 235 -5.65 10.06 -46.06
CA GLN A 235 -6.58 9.54 -45.05
C GLN A 235 -7.68 10.55 -44.70
N ALA A 236 -8.92 10.09 -44.65
CA ALA A 236 -10.03 10.87 -44.10
C ALA A 236 -10.71 10.06 -42.99
N LEU A 237 -10.18 10.17 -41.77
CA LEU A 237 -10.66 9.43 -40.61
C LEU A 237 -11.63 10.28 -39.80
N ASN A 238 -12.82 9.73 -39.54
CA ASN A 238 -13.85 10.36 -38.74
C ASN A 238 -14.26 9.42 -37.61
N LEU A 239 -14.10 9.88 -36.37
CA LEU A 239 -14.41 9.09 -35.18
C LEU A 239 -15.92 8.93 -34.93
N GLY A 240 -16.77 9.73 -35.59
CA GLY A 240 -18.23 9.67 -35.51
C GLY A 240 -18.89 10.95 -34.99
N LEU A 241 -20.21 11.07 -35.20
CA LEU A 241 -21.02 12.27 -34.93
C LEU A 241 -21.24 12.60 -33.44
N THR A 242 -20.90 11.69 -32.53
CA THR A 242 -20.93 11.92 -31.08
C THR A 242 -19.61 11.51 -30.42
N SER A 243 -18.55 11.33 -31.22
CA SER A 243 -17.23 10.95 -30.74
C SER A 243 -16.58 12.03 -29.87
N THR A 244 -15.73 11.60 -28.95
CA THR A 244 -14.95 12.53 -28.12
C THR A 244 -13.48 12.20 -28.22
N LEU A 245 -12.64 13.21 -28.47
CA LEU A 245 -11.20 13.14 -28.28
C LEU A 245 -10.82 14.02 -27.08
N ASN A 246 -10.36 13.37 -26.02
CA ASN A 246 -9.86 14.02 -24.83
C ASN A 246 -8.34 14.14 -24.93
N TYR A 247 -7.78 15.31 -24.64
CA TYR A 247 -6.34 15.48 -24.49
C TYR A 247 -5.99 15.93 -23.07
N GLY A 248 -5.05 15.21 -22.47
CA GLY A 248 -4.53 15.42 -21.13
C GLY A 248 -3.10 15.93 -21.18
N SER A 249 -2.32 15.58 -20.17
CA SER A 249 -0.89 15.92 -20.12
C SER A 249 -0.15 15.44 -21.36
N GLY A 250 0.72 16.28 -21.94
CA GLY A 250 1.77 15.86 -22.88
C GLY A 250 1.26 15.15 -24.14
N SER A 251 0.02 15.42 -24.55
CA SER A 251 -0.64 14.67 -25.62
C SER A 251 -0.08 15.04 -26.99
N TYR A 252 0.12 14.06 -27.85
CA TYR A 252 0.55 14.28 -29.23
C TYR A 252 -0.48 13.76 -30.23
N ILE A 253 -0.68 14.54 -31.30
CA ILE A 253 -1.32 14.05 -32.52
C ILE A 253 -0.36 14.30 -33.67
N THR A 254 0.05 13.24 -34.34
CA THR A 254 0.89 13.32 -35.54
C THR A 254 0.04 13.05 -36.77
N ILE A 255 -0.03 14.03 -37.67
CA ILE A 255 -0.71 13.92 -38.95
C ILE A 255 0.37 13.93 -40.02
N ASN A 256 0.74 12.75 -40.49
CA ASN A 256 1.68 12.61 -41.60
C ASN A 256 0.93 12.10 -42.82
N GLY A 257 1.07 12.77 -43.96
CA GLY A 257 0.42 12.37 -45.20
C GLY A 257 1.37 11.88 -46.29
N PRO A 258 0.85 11.21 -47.34
CA PRO A 258 1.56 11.02 -48.61
C PRO A 258 1.96 12.37 -49.23
N THR A 259 2.67 12.34 -50.35
CA THR A 259 3.14 13.56 -51.04
C THR A 259 2.05 14.51 -51.56
N SER A 260 0.76 14.15 -51.52
CA SER A 260 -0.38 15.02 -51.94
C SER A 260 -1.73 14.57 -51.34
N GLY A 261 -2.74 15.45 -51.36
CA GLY A 261 -4.11 15.16 -50.91
C GLY A 261 -4.41 15.69 -49.50
N THR A 262 -5.55 15.30 -48.91
CA THR A 262 -5.95 15.76 -47.57
C THR A 262 -5.91 14.62 -46.56
N ASN A 263 -5.08 14.77 -45.53
CA ASN A 263 -5.04 13.91 -44.37
C ASN A 263 -5.78 14.59 -43.23
N SER A 264 -6.87 13.98 -42.80
CA SER A 264 -7.72 14.56 -41.77
C SER A 264 -8.09 13.54 -40.72
N LEU A 265 -7.99 13.99 -39.46
CA LEU A 265 -8.62 13.34 -38.32
C LEU A 265 -9.74 14.26 -37.84
N GLN A 266 -10.95 13.73 -37.76
CA GLN A 266 -12.12 14.46 -37.27
C GLN A 266 -12.71 13.78 -36.03
N THR A 267 -12.98 14.59 -35.01
CA THR A 267 -13.78 14.23 -33.83
C THR A 267 -14.98 15.15 -33.71
N GLN A 268 -16.06 14.73 -33.04
CA GLN A 268 -17.18 15.62 -32.76
C GLN A 268 -16.81 16.61 -31.64
N THR A 269 -16.23 16.12 -30.55
CA THR A 269 -15.89 16.92 -29.36
C THR A 269 -14.40 16.79 -29.05
N LEU A 270 -13.72 17.93 -28.94
CA LEU A 270 -12.33 17.99 -28.48
C LEU A 270 -12.27 18.63 -27.09
N THR A 271 -11.85 17.87 -26.09
CA THR A 271 -11.93 18.30 -24.68
C THR A 271 -10.55 18.28 -24.03
N ARG A 272 -10.18 19.37 -23.36
CA ARG A 272 -9.03 19.40 -22.46
C ARG A 272 -9.39 18.73 -21.13
N THR A 273 -8.54 17.84 -20.66
CA THR A 273 -8.66 17.23 -19.33
C THR A 273 -7.61 17.84 -18.39
N ASN A 274 -8.02 18.22 -17.17
CA ASN A 274 -7.16 18.89 -16.18
C ASN A 274 -6.33 20.05 -16.79
N GLN A 275 -5.04 20.12 -16.45
CA GLN A 275 -4.08 21.08 -17.01
C GLN A 275 -3.37 20.55 -18.29
N GLY A 276 -4.06 19.70 -19.07
CA GLY A 276 -3.50 19.01 -20.23
C GLY A 276 -3.14 19.91 -21.41
N THR A 277 -2.13 19.52 -22.17
CA THR A 277 -1.64 20.23 -23.36
C THR A 277 -1.55 19.29 -24.55
N LEU A 278 -1.89 19.80 -25.73
CA LEU A 278 -1.82 19.07 -27.01
C LEU A 278 -0.69 19.62 -27.86
N THR A 279 0.13 18.75 -28.44
CA THR A 279 1.09 19.10 -29.49
C THR A 279 0.69 18.41 -30.78
N ILE A 280 0.49 19.19 -31.84
CA ILE A 280 0.16 18.69 -33.17
C ILE A 280 1.44 18.72 -34.00
N ILE A 281 1.77 17.57 -34.57
CA ILE A 281 2.94 17.36 -35.43
C ILE A 281 2.47 17.12 -36.85
N GLY A 282 3.12 17.80 -37.79
CA GLY A 282 2.87 17.66 -39.24
C GLY A 282 4.18 17.51 -40.01
N THR A 283 4.06 17.27 -41.31
CA THR A 283 5.22 17.10 -42.20
C THR A 283 5.89 18.43 -42.55
N ASP A 284 5.11 19.48 -42.71
CA ASP A 284 5.54 20.86 -42.96
C ASP A 284 4.53 21.83 -42.33
N LEU A 285 5.00 22.95 -41.80
CA LEU A 285 4.12 23.95 -41.18
C LEU A 285 3.11 24.56 -42.17
N THR A 286 3.43 24.57 -43.46
CA THR A 286 2.58 25.08 -44.54
C THR A 286 1.46 24.12 -44.95
N ASN A 287 1.56 22.84 -44.60
CA ASN A 287 0.54 21.82 -44.92
C ASN A 287 -0.67 21.89 -43.97
N PHE A 288 -0.56 22.57 -42.83
CA PHE A 288 -1.68 22.72 -41.90
C PHE A 288 -2.79 23.58 -42.51
N GLY A 289 -3.92 22.95 -42.84
CA GLY A 289 -5.12 23.61 -43.34
C GLY A 289 -5.07 24.13 -44.78
N ALA A 290 -3.91 24.11 -45.44
CA ALA A 290 -3.70 24.57 -46.82
C ALA A 290 -2.54 23.80 -47.50
N GLY A 291 -2.34 23.98 -48.81
CA GLY A 291 -1.22 23.37 -49.56
C GLY A 291 -1.62 22.26 -50.54
N THR A 292 -0.63 21.66 -51.21
CA THR A 292 -0.81 20.50 -52.12
C THR A 292 -1.01 19.20 -51.33
N LEU A 293 -0.32 19.10 -50.21
CA LEU A 293 -0.62 18.19 -49.12
C LEU A 293 -1.30 19.02 -48.03
N VAL A 294 -2.45 18.58 -47.55
CA VAL A 294 -3.21 19.26 -46.51
C VAL A 294 -3.36 18.35 -45.30
N GLU A 295 -3.00 18.85 -44.13
CA GLU A 295 -3.06 18.16 -42.84
C GLU A 295 -4.06 18.88 -41.94
N LYS A 296 -5.05 18.15 -41.40
CA LYS A 296 -6.14 18.73 -40.61
C LYS A 296 -6.50 17.91 -39.38
N LEU A 297 -6.56 18.56 -38.24
CA LEU A 297 -7.33 18.11 -37.09
C LEU A 297 -8.62 18.94 -37.00
N LEU A 298 -9.78 18.29 -37.14
CA LEU A 298 -11.09 18.94 -37.22
C LEU A 298 -11.96 18.60 -36.02
N VAL A 299 -12.74 19.59 -35.57
CA VAL A 299 -13.77 19.45 -34.55
C VAL A 299 -15.13 19.72 -35.20
N GLY A 300 -15.96 18.68 -35.29
CA GLY A 300 -17.28 18.74 -35.92
C GLY A 300 -18.35 19.44 -35.08
N GLY A 301 -18.13 19.57 -33.77
CA GLY A 301 -19.02 20.24 -32.83
C GLY A 301 -18.66 21.70 -32.60
N THR A 302 -18.69 22.12 -31.34
CA THR A 302 -18.29 23.48 -30.96
C THR A 302 -16.81 23.69 -31.27
N ALA A 303 -16.52 24.62 -32.18
CA ALA A 303 -15.16 25.00 -32.54
C ALA A 303 -14.38 25.48 -31.30
N PRO A 304 -13.10 25.08 -31.14
CA PRO A 304 -12.19 25.70 -30.19
C PRO A 304 -12.21 27.21 -30.30
N ALA A 305 -12.41 27.90 -29.17
CA ALA A 305 -12.56 29.35 -29.14
C ALA A 305 -11.22 30.05 -29.42
N THR A 306 -11.19 30.83 -30.50
CA THR A 306 -10.07 31.68 -30.88
C THR A 306 -10.38 33.15 -30.64
N ALA A 307 -9.38 33.92 -30.23
CA ALA A 307 -9.44 35.37 -30.10
C ALA A 307 -8.06 35.95 -30.44
N ASN A 308 -8.05 37.11 -31.12
CA ASN A 308 -6.83 37.83 -31.44
C ASN A 308 -5.78 37.02 -32.24
N GLY A 309 -6.25 36.10 -33.08
CA GLY A 309 -5.40 35.24 -33.90
C GLY A 309 -5.31 33.82 -33.36
N MET A 310 -5.21 33.62 -32.04
CA MET A 310 -4.86 32.33 -31.42
C MET A 310 -5.98 31.73 -30.55
N LEU A 311 -5.76 30.54 -29.98
CA LEU A 311 -6.68 29.99 -28.97
C LEU A 311 -6.77 30.90 -27.73
N THR A 312 -8.00 31.08 -27.22
CA THR A 312 -8.28 31.87 -26.01
C THR A 312 -7.53 31.36 -24.78
N VAL A 313 -7.41 30.05 -24.65
CA VAL A 313 -6.50 29.38 -23.70
C VAL A 313 -5.44 28.67 -24.55
N PRO A 314 -4.14 28.96 -24.40
CA PRO A 314 -3.09 28.48 -25.30
C PRO A 314 -2.66 27.04 -24.94
N THR A 315 -3.58 26.10 -25.09
CA THR A 315 -3.43 24.70 -24.66
C THR A 315 -2.90 23.77 -25.75
N ALA A 316 -2.82 24.26 -26.99
CA ALA A 316 -2.35 23.51 -28.14
C ALA A 316 -1.16 24.20 -28.82
N PHE A 317 -0.15 23.39 -29.17
CA PHE A 317 1.07 23.79 -29.85
C PHE A 317 1.18 23.06 -31.18
N ILE A 318 1.83 23.71 -32.16
CA ILE A 318 2.15 23.10 -33.45
C ILE A 318 3.67 23.14 -33.64
N ARG A 319 4.23 22.01 -34.06
CA ARG A 319 5.66 21.90 -34.39
C ARG A 319 5.90 20.83 -35.45
N LEU A 320 7.12 20.76 -35.95
CA LEU A 320 7.60 19.63 -36.73
C LEU A 320 8.12 18.51 -35.81
N ALA A 321 8.23 17.30 -36.36
CA ALA A 321 8.87 16.18 -35.67
C ALA A 321 10.38 16.44 -35.47
N GLY A 322 10.96 15.77 -34.45
CA GLY A 322 12.39 15.82 -34.16
C GLY A 322 12.78 16.69 -32.96
N THR A 323 14.03 16.54 -32.53
CA THR A 323 14.66 17.26 -31.42
C THR A 323 14.99 18.69 -31.81
N GLY A 324 14.70 19.65 -30.93
CA GLY A 324 14.93 21.07 -31.16
C GLY A 324 13.95 21.69 -32.18
N ALA A 325 12.86 21.00 -32.52
CA ALA A 325 11.86 21.55 -33.40
C ALA A 325 11.19 22.79 -32.77
N VAL A 326 11.10 23.86 -33.54
CA VAL A 326 10.50 25.12 -33.10
C VAL A 326 8.99 24.95 -32.96
N ALA A 327 8.46 25.25 -31.78
CA ALA A 327 7.03 25.24 -31.51
C ALA A 327 6.40 26.61 -31.79
N ASN A 328 5.12 26.58 -32.17
CA ASN A 328 4.25 27.75 -32.29
C ASN A 328 2.94 27.49 -31.52
N PHE A 329 2.26 28.56 -31.11
CA PHE A 329 0.89 28.45 -30.65
C PHE A 329 -0.03 28.12 -31.81
N ALA A 330 -1.13 27.45 -31.49
CA ALA A 330 -2.15 27.11 -32.47
C ALA A 330 -3.27 28.16 -32.55
N THR A 331 -3.86 28.25 -33.74
CA THR A 331 -5.18 28.81 -34.01
C THR A 331 -6.09 27.73 -34.58
N TYR A 332 -7.39 28.00 -34.66
CA TYR A 332 -8.39 27.08 -35.19
C TYR A 332 -9.37 27.78 -36.12
N GLY A 333 -9.67 27.15 -37.26
CA GLY A 333 -10.77 27.52 -38.14
C GLY A 333 -11.59 26.31 -38.58
N ALA A 334 -12.91 26.43 -38.65
CA ALA A 334 -13.81 25.30 -38.92
C ALA A 334 -13.50 24.54 -40.24
N THR A 335 -12.98 25.22 -41.26
CA THR A 335 -12.61 24.62 -42.55
C THR A 335 -11.19 24.07 -42.57
N ASN A 336 -10.27 24.74 -41.88
CA ASN A 336 -8.82 24.51 -41.99
C ASN A 336 -8.29 23.64 -40.84
N GLY A 337 -9.07 23.47 -39.78
CA GLY A 337 -8.63 22.81 -38.55
C GLY A 337 -7.65 23.69 -37.78
N PHE A 338 -6.74 23.05 -37.07
CA PHE A 338 -5.64 23.72 -36.37
C PHE A 338 -4.54 24.17 -37.33
N THR A 339 -4.12 25.43 -37.22
CA THR A 339 -2.99 26.01 -37.97
C THR A 339 -2.11 26.85 -37.06
N THR A 340 -0.94 27.28 -37.54
CA THR A 340 -0.01 28.10 -36.74
C THR A 340 -0.51 29.53 -36.54
N GLU A 341 -0.18 30.14 -35.39
CA GLU A 341 -0.40 31.56 -35.16
C GLU A 341 0.47 32.43 -36.09
N THR A 342 -0.11 33.50 -36.65
CA THR A 342 0.53 34.39 -37.64
C THR A 342 0.40 35.89 -37.33
N ASN A 343 -0.42 36.28 -36.34
CA ASN A 343 -0.58 37.63 -35.83
C ASN A 343 0.54 37.97 -34.83
N LEU A 344 1.70 38.38 -35.36
CA LEU A 344 2.96 38.58 -34.62
C LEU A 344 3.28 40.07 -34.42
N ALA A 345 3.81 40.42 -33.24
CA ALA A 345 4.45 41.72 -32.97
C ALA A 345 5.97 41.66 -33.18
N SER A 346 6.59 42.82 -33.49
CA SER A 346 8.00 42.95 -33.91
C SER A 346 9.03 42.43 -32.88
N PRO A 347 10.14 41.77 -33.33
CA PRO A 347 11.08 41.01 -32.49
C PRO A 347 11.94 41.78 -31.49
N ASN A 348 11.93 43.11 -31.51
CA ASN A 348 12.89 43.94 -30.74
C ASN A 348 12.24 44.85 -29.70
N ASN A 349 10.92 44.77 -29.47
CA ASN A 349 10.28 45.67 -28.50
C ASN A 349 8.99 45.08 -27.89
N ILE A 350 9.01 44.80 -26.58
CA ILE A 350 7.82 44.49 -25.77
C ILE A 350 7.20 45.79 -25.21
N THR A 351 7.36 46.95 -25.87
CA THR A 351 6.57 48.13 -25.47
C THR A 351 5.17 48.04 -26.07
N ASN A 352 4.20 47.76 -25.21
CA ASN A 352 2.77 47.95 -25.46
C ASN A 352 2.25 47.47 -26.84
N PRO A 353 2.52 46.22 -27.31
CA PRO A 353 1.47 45.58 -28.06
C PRO A 353 0.31 45.49 -27.05
N GLY A 354 -0.81 46.15 -27.32
CA GLY A 354 -1.99 45.95 -26.49
C GLY A 354 -2.22 44.45 -26.29
N VAL A 355 -2.99 44.07 -25.27
CA VAL A 355 -3.37 42.68 -24.90
C VAL A 355 -3.97 41.79 -26.02
N ALA A 356 -3.78 42.14 -27.30
CA ALA A 356 -4.30 41.55 -28.51
C ALA A 356 -3.25 40.99 -29.51
N VAL A 357 -1.93 41.03 -29.24
CA VAL A 357 -0.92 40.46 -30.17
C VAL A 357 0.11 39.60 -29.44
N MET A 358 0.57 38.51 -30.07
CA MET A 358 1.67 37.68 -29.57
C MET A 358 3.04 38.33 -29.82
N ALA A 359 3.91 38.32 -28.81
CA ALA A 359 5.30 38.70 -28.95
C ALA A 359 6.14 37.52 -29.45
N ASP A 360 6.97 37.73 -30.48
CA ASP A 360 7.84 36.71 -31.06
C ASP A 360 9.29 37.18 -31.15
N ILE A 361 10.17 36.60 -30.33
CA ILE A 361 11.59 36.94 -30.28
C ILE A 361 12.39 35.81 -30.94
N ALA A 362 12.81 36.03 -32.19
CA ALA A 362 13.54 35.03 -32.97
C ALA A 362 14.97 34.79 -32.47
N ALA A 363 15.55 33.64 -32.81
CA ALA A 363 16.89 33.20 -32.35
C ALA A 363 18.02 34.20 -32.65
N GLY A 364 17.92 34.96 -33.74
CA GLY A 364 18.90 35.98 -34.15
C GLY A 364 18.57 37.42 -33.74
N ALA A 365 17.48 37.66 -33.00
CA ALA A 365 17.15 38.99 -32.50
C ALA A 365 18.14 39.44 -31.43
N ALA A 366 18.32 40.76 -31.23
CA ALA A 366 19.12 41.26 -30.10
C ALA A 366 18.43 40.90 -28.77
N PRO A 367 19.18 40.66 -27.67
CA PRO A 367 18.58 40.44 -26.36
C PRO A 367 17.64 41.60 -26.00
N VAL A 368 16.39 41.28 -25.69
CA VAL A 368 15.38 42.31 -25.38
C VAL A 368 15.60 42.77 -23.95
N THR A 369 15.85 44.08 -23.77
CA THR A 369 15.87 44.73 -22.46
C THR A 369 14.48 45.28 -22.15
N ALA A 370 13.79 44.74 -21.15
CA ALA A 370 12.54 45.34 -20.70
C ALA A 370 12.84 46.72 -20.08
N THR A 371 11.98 47.73 -20.26
CA THR A 371 12.21 49.07 -19.70
C THR A 371 11.06 49.47 -18.76
N ALA A 372 11.40 50.20 -17.68
CA ALA A 372 10.47 50.56 -16.60
C ALA A 372 9.33 51.53 -16.99
N THR A 373 9.34 52.13 -18.19
CA THR A 373 8.37 53.17 -18.60
C THR A 373 7.26 52.68 -19.54
N GLY A 374 7.24 51.39 -19.88
CA GLY A 374 6.13 50.76 -20.61
C GLY A 374 5.80 49.43 -19.96
N VAL A 375 4.53 49.16 -19.68
CA VAL A 375 4.11 47.84 -19.18
C VAL A 375 4.45 46.82 -20.27
N ASN A 376 5.42 45.93 -20.01
CA ASN A 376 5.91 44.94 -20.98
C ASN A 376 4.87 43.81 -21.08
N ASN A 377 3.79 44.09 -21.80
CA ASN A 377 2.65 43.21 -21.95
C ASN A 377 2.70 42.52 -23.30
N ALA A 378 2.34 41.24 -23.35
CA ALA A 378 2.04 40.52 -24.57
C ALA A 378 0.76 39.69 -24.35
N LEU A 379 0.03 39.37 -25.43
CA LEU A 379 -1.06 38.39 -25.34
C LEU A 379 -0.49 37.04 -24.91
N ALA A 380 0.48 36.55 -25.70
CA ALA A 380 1.32 35.38 -25.46
C ALA A 380 2.77 35.73 -25.83
N LEU A 381 3.74 34.94 -25.39
CA LEU A 381 5.15 35.13 -25.72
C LEU A 381 5.76 33.85 -26.30
N ARG A 382 6.35 33.97 -27.49
CA ARG A 382 7.28 32.98 -28.03
C ARG A 382 8.67 33.61 -28.08
N THR A 383 9.67 32.89 -27.60
CA THR A 383 11.05 33.37 -27.66
C THR A 383 12.05 32.26 -27.88
N ALA A 384 13.07 32.55 -28.67
CA ALA A 384 14.29 31.77 -28.84
C ALA A 384 15.53 32.55 -28.35
N ASN A 385 15.35 33.70 -27.69
CA ASN A 385 16.45 34.46 -27.10
C ASN A 385 16.13 34.90 -25.66
N SER A 386 17.19 35.15 -24.87
CA SER A 386 17.05 35.57 -23.48
C SER A 386 16.42 36.96 -23.36
N ILE A 387 15.59 37.14 -22.34
CA ILE A 387 14.97 38.41 -21.97
C ILE A 387 15.51 38.79 -20.61
N THR A 388 16.18 39.93 -20.53
CA THR A 388 16.75 40.43 -19.28
C THR A 388 16.22 41.83 -19.00
N ASP A 389 16.03 42.15 -17.73
CA ASP A 389 15.70 43.49 -17.29
C ASP A 389 16.54 43.87 -16.07
N ASN A 390 17.17 45.04 -16.17
CA ASN A 390 17.99 45.64 -15.11
C ASN A 390 17.27 46.84 -14.45
N SER A 391 16.04 47.16 -14.87
CA SER A 391 15.29 48.37 -14.49
C SER A 391 14.16 48.13 -13.48
N GLY A 392 13.80 46.87 -13.19
CA GLY A 392 12.78 46.52 -12.20
C GLY A 392 11.35 46.39 -12.77
N ALA A 393 11.21 46.28 -14.08
CA ALA A 393 9.96 46.12 -14.81
C ALA A 393 9.38 44.69 -14.72
N ASN A 394 8.05 44.63 -14.78
CA ASN A 394 7.29 43.37 -14.86
C ASN A 394 7.07 42.99 -16.33
N LEU A 395 7.13 41.69 -16.62
CA LEU A 395 6.68 41.06 -17.86
C LEU A 395 5.31 40.42 -17.63
N VAL A 396 4.32 40.77 -18.45
CA VAL A 396 2.95 40.26 -18.33
C VAL A 396 2.55 39.50 -19.59
N ILE A 397 2.07 38.28 -19.42
CA ILE A 397 1.58 37.40 -20.48
C ILE A 397 0.08 37.20 -20.26
N ALA A 398 -0.74 37.94 -21.01
CA ALA A 398 -2.16 38.14 -20.68
C ALA A 398 -3.01 36.87 -20.80
N ASN A 399 -2.73 35.97 -21.75
CA ASN A 399 -3.48 34.72 -21.92
C ASN A 399 -2.83 33.50 -21.25
N GLY A 400 -1.68 33.68 -20.58
CA GLY A 400 -0.99 32.60 -19.88
C GLY A 400 0.09 31.85 -20.69
N GLY A 401 0.22 32.06 -22.00
CA GLY A 401 1.09 31.26 -22.88
C GLY A 401 2.52 31.75 -23.03
N LEU A 402 3.51 30.90 -22.71
CA LEU A 402 4.94 31.12 -22.95
C LEU A 402 5.57 29.93 -23.70
N ILE A 403 6.31 30.19 -24.78
CA ILE A 403 7.14 29.21 -25.50
C ILE A 403 8.61 29.61 -25.39
N LEU A 404 9.45 28.71 -24.89
CA LEU A 404 10.91 28.79 -24.91
C LEU A 404 11.44 27.82 -25.97
N ASN A 405 11.77 28.36 -27.14
CA ASN A 405 12.33 27.62 -28.27
C ASN A 405 13.87 27.62 -28.23
N VAL A 406 14.47 26.72 -29.00
CA VAL A 406 15.93 26.64 -29.17
C VAL A 406 16.49 27.90 -29.85
N ASN A 407 17.61 28.41 -29.33
CA ASN A 407 18.36 29.46 -30.00
C ASN A 407 19.28 28.89 -31.09
N THR A 408 18.73 28.64 -32.27
CA THR A 408 19.51 28.11 -33.41
C THR A 408 20.64 29.02 -33.88
N ALA A 409 20.59 30.32 -33.56
CA ALA A 409 21.64 31.28 -33.90
C ALA A 409 22.79 31.32 -32.87
N ASN A 410 22.60 30.76 -31.67
CA ASN A 410 23.57 30.77 -30.58
C ASN A 410 23.80 29.37 -30.02
N ALA A 411 24.25 28.44 -30.87
CA ALA A 411 24.63 27.07 -30.49
C ALA A 411 23.57 26.34 -29.62
N ASN A 412 22.29 26.60 -29.89
CA ASN A 412 21.13 26.11 -29.15
C ASN A 412 21.19 26.44 -27.65
N ALA A 413 21.78 27.57 -27.26
CA ALA A 413 21.82 27.99 -25.86
C ALA A 413 20.41 28.07 -25.26
N GLY A 414 20.28 27.66 -24.01
CA GLY A 414 19.04 27.77 -23.26
C GLY A 414 18.60 29.22 -23.07
N VAL A 415 17.30 29.47 -23.21
CA VAL A 415 16.72 30.81 -23.03
C VAL A 415 16.60 31.15 -21.54
N THR A 416 17.02 32.34 -21.15
CA THR A 416 16.85 32.86 -19.78
C THR A 416 15.84 34.01 -19.74
N ILE A 417 14.87 33.95 -18.83
CA ILE A 417 13.92 35.04 -18.53
C ILE A 417 14.23 35.62 -17.15
N SER A 418 14.83 36.81 -17.12
CA SER A 418 15.27 37.50 -15.90
C SER A 418 14.70 38.92 -15.86
N THR A 419 13.46 39.03 -15.38
CA THR A 419 12.74 40.29 -15.13
C THR A 419 12.37 40.38 -13.65
N ALA A 420 11.84 41.53 -13.19
CA ALA A 420 11.46 41.66 -11.78
C ALA A 420 10.34 40.68 -11.40
N ASN A 421 9.27 40.64 -12.21
CA ASN A 421 8.19 39.66 -12.08
C ASN A 421 7.71 39.21 -13.46
N LEU A 422 7.42 37.91 -13.59
CA LEU A 422 6.69 37.31 -14.70
C LEU A 422 5.25 37.01 -14.25
N THR A 423 4.27 37.72 -14.80
CA THR A 423 2.85 37.56 -14.46
C THR A 423 2.10 36.90 -15.60
N PHE A 424 1.37 35.83 -15.30
CA PHE A 424 0.42 35.22 -16.22
C PHE A 424 -1.00 35.71 -15.91
N GLY A 425 -1.70 36.23 -16.91
CA GLY A 425 -2.97 36.95 -16.74
C GLY A 425 -2.75 38.41 -16.37
N SER A 426 -3.37 38.87 -15.29
CA SER A 426 -3.10 40.17 -14.69
C SER A 426 -2.85 40.02 -13.19
N VAL A 427 -2.29 41.05 -12.54
CA VAL A 427 -2.08 41.02 -11.07
C VAL A 427 -3.40 40.89 -10.30
N ALA A 428 -4.48 41.48 -10.83
CA ALA A 428 -5.81 41.41 -10.21
C ALA A 428 -6.54 40.10 -10.53
N THR A 429 -6.26 39.50 -11.69
CA THR A 429 -6.88 38.27 -12.19
C THR A 429 -5.80 37.37 -12.79
N PRO A 430 -5.01 36.68 -11.96
CA PRO A 430 -4.00 35.77 -12.47
C PRO A 430 -4.64 34.67 -13.33
N ALA A 431 -3.88 34.17 -14.30
CA ALA A 431 -4.25 33.04 -15.15
C ALA A 431 -3.32 31.84 -14.89
N GLU A 432 -3.64 30.69 -15.49
CA GLU A 432 -2.71 29.56 -15.55
C GLU A 432 -1.51 29.96 -16.43
N GLY A 433 -0.29 29.74 -15.95
CA GLY A 433 0.92 29.90 -16.76
C GLY A 433 1.27 28.60 -17.48
N ILE A 434 1.10 28.57 -18.80
CA ILE A 434 1.42 27.42 -19.65
C ILE A 434 2.77 27.70 -20.33
N ILE A 435 3.79 26.93 -19.96
CA ILE A 435 5.18 27.11 -20.38
C ILE A 435 5.61 25.90 -21.20
N TYR A 436 5.72 26.07 -22.52
CA TYR A 436 6.32 25.08 -23.42
C TYR A 436 7.83 25.29 -23.48
N VAL A 437 8.60 24.21 -23.37
CA VAL A 437 10.06 24.24 -23.52
C VAL A 437 10.50 23.21 -24.54
N ALA A 438 11.19 23.68 -25.58
CA ALA A 438 11.80 22.83 -26.58
C ALA A 438 12.99 22.04 -26.00
N ASP A 439 13.23 20.83 -26.51
CA ASP A 439 14.42 20.04 -26.23
C ASP A 439 15.61 20.47 -27.11
N GLY A 440 16.75 19.79 -26.99
CA GLY A 440 17.91 20.03 -27.85
C GLY A 440 18.71 21.31 -27.52
N THR A 441 18.47 21.92 -26.36
CA THR A 441 19.25 23.07 -25.88
C THR A 441 20.59 22.62 -25.27
N SER A 442 21.67 23.39 -25.48
CA SER A 442 23.01 23.12 -24.94
C SER A 442 23.17 23.51 -23.46
N SER A 443 22.29 24.37 -22.95
CA SER A 443 22.15 24.70 -21.53
C SER A 443 20.67 24.72 -21.14
N THR A 444 20.36 24.54 -19.86
CA THR A 444 18.98 24.48 -19.37
C THR A 444 18.29 25.85 -19.45
N PRO A 445 17.16 25.98 -20.20
CA PRO A 445 16.30 27.16 -20.13
C PRO A 445 15.91 27.51 -18.69
N THR A 446 16.01 28.78 -18.33
CA THR A 446 15.89 29.23 -16.94
C THR A 446 14.91 30.40 -16.81
N ILE A 447 14.02 30.35 -15.82
CA ILE A 447 13.23 31.50 -15.40
C ILE A 447 13.74 31.95 -14.02
N SER A 448 14.43 33.09 -14.02
CA SER A 448 14.99 33.74 -12.83
C SER A 448 14.06 34.79 -12.22
N SER A 449 12.93 35.05 -12.88
CA SER A 449 11.92 36.02 -12.43
C SER A 449 11.03 35.42 -11.34
N ALA A 450 10.54 36.24 -10.41
CA ALA A 450 9.42 35.84 -9.56
C ALA A 450 8.17 35.62 -10.41
N ILE A 451 7.42 34.53 -10.20
CA ILE A 451 6.25 34.18 -11.01
C ILE A 451 4.96 34.49 -10.25
N THR A 452 3.98 35.11 -10.91
CA THR A 452 2.60 35.24 -10.42
C THR A 452 1.63 34.53 -11.38
N ALA A 453 0.90 33.53 -10.88
CA ALA A 453 -0.09 32.75 -11.64
C ALA A 453 -1.18 32.16 -10.72
N THR A 454 -2.24 31.55 -11.28
CA THR A 454 -3.14 30.68 -10.50
C THR A 454 -2.53 29.29 -10.29
N ASN A 455 -2.01 28.72 -11.38
CA ASN A 455 -1.32 27.44 -11.47
C ASN A 455 -0.22 27.52 -12.54
N LEU A 456 0.65 26.52 -12.61
CA LEU A 456 1.62 26.39 -13.71
C LEU A 456 1.49 25.04 -14.40
N THR A 457 1.75 25.07 -15.70
CA THR A 457 1.82 23.89 -16.57
C THR A 457 3.10 23.93 -17.37
N LYS A 458 3.99 22.97 -17.13
CA LYS A 458 5.20 22.74 -17.93
C LYS A 458 4.87 21.74 -19.04
N ALA A 459 5.06 22.16 -20.29
CA ALA A 459 4.86 21.36 -21.49
C ALA A 459 6.14 21.30 -22.34
N GLY A 460 6.13 20.45 -23.36
CA GLY A 460 7.25 20.23 -24.27
C GLY A 460 8.37 19.38 -23.67
N PRO A 461 9.18 18.74 -24.53
CA PRO A 461 10.14 17.71 -24.12
C PRO A 461 11.37 18.26 -23.37
N GLY A 462 11.61 19.58 -23.40
CA GLY A 462 12.79 20.19 -22.79
C GLY A 462 12.78 20.26 -21.26
N THR A 463 13.94 20.53 -20.69
CA THR A 463 14.14 20.79 -19.25
C THR A 463 13.93 22.27 -18.94
N LEU A 464 13.22 22.59 -17.86
CA LEU A 464 13.06 23.95 -17.34
C LEU A 464 13.63 24.07 -15.92
N LEU A 465 14.45 25.09 -15.68
CA LEU A 465 14.89 25.49 -14.34
C LEU A 465 14.14 26.73 -13.85
N LEU A 466 13.49 26.63 -12.70
CA LEU A 466 12.93 27.78 -11.98
C LEU A 466 13.88 28.21 -10.86
N SER A 467 14.47 29.40 -10.99
CA SER A 467 15.44 29.96 -10.04
C SER A 467 14.98 31.24 -9.36
N GLY A 468 13.97 31.91 -9.91
CA GLY A 468 13.39 33.11 -9.31
C GLY A 468 12.76 32.84 -7.94
N THR A 469 12.92 33.79 -7.01
CA THR A 469 12.41 33.67 -5.64
C THR A 469 11.13 34.48 -5.45
N GLY A 470 10.32 34.15 -4.44
CA GLY A 470 9.11 34.92 -4.12
C GLY A 470 7.93 34.70 -5.08
N SER A 471 7.96 33.64 -5.89
CA SER A 471 6.86 33.28 -6.77
C SER A 471 5.57 33.01 -5.97
N VAL A 472 4.42 33.47 -6.46
CA VAL A 472 3.11 33.34 -5.83
C VAL A 472 2.15 32.59 -6.75
N MET A 473 1.48 31.57 -6.21
CA MET A 473 0.35 30.91 -6.87
C MET A 473 -0.93 31.19 -6.11
N ALA A 474 -1.85 31.96 -6.68
CA ALA A 474 -3.10 32.35 -6.04
C ALA A 474 -4.29 31.71 -6.76
N PRO A 475 -4.75 30.50 -6.35
CA PRO A 475 -5.87 29.84 -7.02
C PRO A 475 -7.16 30.59 -6.72
N VAL A 476 -8.07 30.63 -7.69
CA VAL A 476 -9.35 31.35 -7.62
C VAL A 476 -10.44 30.61 -6.80
N GLY A 477 -10.05 29.69 -5.91
CA GLY A 477 -10.95 28.88 -5.09
C GLY A 477 -10.23 28.11 -3.98
N THR A 478 -10.94 27.20 -3.29
CA THR A 478 -10.40 26.35 -2.21
C THR A 478 -9.53 25.19 -2.70
N GLY A 479 -9.25 25.12 -4.01
CA GLY A 479 -8.42 24.09 -4.62
C GLY A 479 -6.94 24.21 -4.26
N LEU A 480 -6.21 23.11 -4.39
CA LEU A 480 -4.76 23.07 -4.22
C LEU A 480 -4.07 23.90 -5.30
N ARG A 481 -3.03 24.64 -4.93
CA ARG A 481 -2.07 25.25 -5.87
C ARG A 481 -1.36 24.12 -6.61
N ASN A 482 -1.38 24.10 -7.93
CA ASN A 482 -0.83 22.97 -8.69
C ASN A 482 0.21 23.40 -9.74
N ILE A 483 1.27 22.62 -9.82
CA ILE A 483 2.23 22.60 -10.92
C ILE A 483 2.06 21.29 -11.66
N SER A 484 1.51 21.34 -12.87
CA SER A 484 1.42 20.17 -13.76
C SER A 484 2.67 20.08 -14.62
N ILE A 485 3.36 18.95 -14.62
CA ILE A 485 4.46 18.67 -15.54
C ILE A 485 3.92 17.67 -16.55
N ASN A 486 3.49 18.20 -17.69
CA ASN A 486 2.84 17.44 -18.73
C ASN A 486 3.82 16.62 -19.56
N GLU A 487 5.04 17.12 -19.73
CA GLU A 487 6.13 16.49 -20.47
C GLU A 487 7.47 17.17 -20.11
N GLY A 488 8.57 16.47 -20.37
CA GLY A 488 9.93 16.97 -20.15
C GLY A 488 10.24 17.07 -18.67
N THR A 489 11.25 17.87 -18.33
CA THR A 489 11.75 17.94 -16.94
C THR A 489 11.52 19.33 -16.33
N LEU A 490 11.12 19.37 -15.07
CA LEU A 490 11.08 20.60 -14.27
C LEU A 490 12.04 20.48 -13.08
N GLN A 491 12.86 21.52 -12.88
CA GLN A 491 13.83 21.67 -11.80
C GLN A 491 13.61 22.98 -11.05
N PHE A 492 14.09 23.03 -9.80
CA PHE A 492 14.14 24.24 -8.99
C PHE A 492 15.57 24.49 -8.53
N ALA A 493 16.01 25.76 -8.51
CA ALA A 493 17.32 26.13 -7.98
C ALA A 493 17.41 25.98 -6.45
N GLY A 494 16.29 25.89 -5.74
CA GLY A 494 16.24 25.61 -4.31
C GLY A 494 14.86 25.87 -3.70
N GLN A 495 14.74 25.73 -2.38
CA GLN A 495 13.45 25.91 -1.67
C GLN A 495 12.81 27.29 -1.95
N SER A 496 13.60 28.35 -2.02
CA SER A 496 13.11 29.71 -2.24
C SER A 496 12.55 29.94 -3.65
N SER A 497 12.86 29.06 -4.62
CA SER A 497 12.31 29.15 -5.97
C SER A 497 11.02 28.35 -6.16
N LEU A 498 10.65 27.52 -5.19
CA LEU A 498 9.32 26.94 -5.14
C LEU A 498 8.28 28.04 -4.89
N PRO A 499 7.20 28.12 -5.69
CA PRO A 499 6.16 29.10 -5.46
C PRO A 499 5.50 28.92 -4.10
N SER A 500 5.07 30.04 -3.51
CA SER A 500 4.38 30.09 -2.21
C SER A 500 5.16 29.37 -1.10
N SER A 501 6.49 29.49 -1.13
CA SER A 501 7.42 28.83 -0.19
C SER A 501 7.27 27.30 -0.13
N GLY A 502 6.86 26.68 -1.23
CA GLY A 502 6.66 25.22 -1.30
C GLY A 502 5.26 24.76 -0.95
N LEU A 503 4.30 25.64 -0.60
CA LEU A 503 2.90 25.24 -0.40
C LEU A 503 2.18 24.99 -1.74
N VAL A 504 2.75 24.14 -2.58
CA VAL A 504 2.25 23.77 -3.91
C VAL A 504 2.24 22.26 -4.05
N THR A 505 1.26 21.76 -4.77
CA THR A 505 1.24 20.39 -5.24
C THR A 505 2.00 20.30 -6.56
N ILE A 506 2.92 19.35 -6.69
CA ILE A 506 3.63 19.08 -7.94
C ILE A 506 3.09 17.77 -8.52
N SER A 507 2.61 17.82 -9.76
CA SER A 507 1.99 16.70 -10.46
C SER A 507 2.80 16.34 -11.72
N PRO A 508 3.79 15.44 -11.63
CA PRO A 508 4.40 14.82 -12.80
C PRO A 508 3.39 13.92 -13.53
N MET A 509 3.19 14.11 -14.82
CA MET A 509 2.17 13.40 -15.58
C MET A 509 2.81 12.60 -16.70
N ASP A 510 2.52 11.31 -16.81
CA ASP A 510 3.00 10.41 -17.88
C ASP A 510 4.51 10.49 -18.14
N THR A 511 4.97 11.16 -19.21
CA THR A 511 6.40 11.34 -19.51
C THR A 511 7.05 12.53 -18.80
N GLY A 512 6.26 13.34 -18.09
CA GLY A 512 6.72 14.47 -17.29
C GLY A 512 7.56 14.04 -16.09
N THR A 513 8.64 14.77 -15.83
CA THR A 513 9.64 14.48 -14.80
C THR A 513 9.82 15.66 -13.87
N PHE A 514 9.69 15.42 -12.57
CA PHE A 514 10.16 16.34 -11.53
C PHE A 514 11.55 15.91 -11.05
N ASP A 515 12.55 16.75 -11.30
CA ASP A 515 13.94 16.47 -10.93
C ASP A 515 14.36 17.39 -9.76
N LEU A 516 14.80 16.79 -8.67
CA LEU A 516 15.31 17.49 -7.49
C LEU A 516 16.61 18.24 -7.79
N ASN A 517 17.38 17.84 -8.81
CA ASN A 517 18.59 18.52 -9.27
C ASN A 517 19.56 18.86 -8.12
N ASN A 518 19.87 17.87 -7.28
CA ASN A 518 20.73 18.01 -6.10
C ASN A 518 20.18 18.94 -5.00
N GLN A 519 18.87 19.24 -4.98
CA GLN A 519 18.21 20.08 -3.96
C GLN A 519 17.33 19.25 -3.03
N SER A 520 17.34 19.60 -1.74
CA SER A 520 16.32 19.11 -0.80
C SER A 520 15.16 20.11 -0.80
N LEU A 521 13.95 19.61 -1.01
CA LEU A 521 12.77 20.44 -1.28
C LEU A 521 11.60 20.01 -0.39
N THR A 522 10.84 20.97 0.09
CA THR A 522 9.57 20.79 0.79
C THR A 522 8.44 21.31 -0.09
N ILE A 523 7.49 20.43 -0.41
CA ILE A 523 6.32 20.72 -1.23
C ILE A 523 5.03 20.41 -0.47
N GLY A 524 3.92 21.04 -0.84
CA GLY A 524 2.61 20.88 -0.22
C GLY A 524 1.93 19.56 -0.57
N GLY A 525 2.42 18.83 -1.57
CA GLY A 525 1.97 17.49 -1.91
C GLY A 525 2.53 17.02 -3.25
N LEU A 526 2.56 15.71 -3.46
CA LEU A 526 2.96 15.10 -4.73
C LEU A 526 1.77 14.43 -5.40
N GLY A 527 1.58 14.69 -6.68
CA GLY A 527 0.53 14.12 -7.50
C GLY A 527 -0.79 14.89 -7.45
N SER A 528 -1.92 14.25 -7.72
CA SER A 528 -3.22 14.93 -7.85
C SER A 528 -4.09 14.77 -6.59
N GLY A 529 -5.11 15.61 -6.41
CA GLY A 529 -6.04 15.45 -5.29
C GLY A 529 -6.86 14.16 -5.39
N ALA A 530 -7.40 13.65 -4.28
CA ALA A 530 -8.18 12.40 -4.26
C ALA A 530 -9.36 12.32 -5.26
N SER A 531 -9.89 13.45 -5.73
CA SER A 531 -11.03 13.53 -6.66
C SER A 531 -10.64 13.85 -8.11
N SER A 532 -9.34 13.85 -8.46
CA SER A 532 -8.89 14.14 -9.84
C SER A 532 -9.15 12.95 -10.76
N ALA A 533 -9.79 13.21 -11.92
CA ALA A 533 -10.13 12.20 -12.93
C ALA A 533 -8.91 11.49 -13.56
N ILE A 534 -7.71 12.05 -13.38
CA ILE A 534 -6.44 11.47 -13.85
C ILE A 534 -5.44 11.54 -12.69
N THR A 535 -4.90 10.39 -12.31
CA THR A 535 -3.85 10.29 -11.28
C THR A 535 -2.48 10.63 -11.85
N SER A 536 -1.61 11.19 -11.03
CA SER A 536 -0.25 11.55 -11.45
C SER A 536 0.66 10.35 -11.60
N THR A 537 1.20 10.16 -12.80
CA THR A 537 1.90 8.94 -13.24
C THR A 537 3.32 9.18 -13.73
N GLY A 538 3.78 10.44 -13.71
CA GLY A 538 5.11 10.79 -14.19
C GLY A 538 6.24 10.36 -13.27
N ASN A 539 7.42 10.92 -13.49
CA ASN A 539 8.64 10.54 -12.78
C ASN A 539 9.05 11.58 -11.74
N VAL A 540 9.61 11.12 -10.63
CA VAL A 540 10.36 11.93 -9.68
C VAL A 540 11.77 11.35 -9.58
N ILE A 541 12.77 12.18 -9.87
CA ILE A 541 14.17 11.78 -9.88
C ILE A 541 15.05 12.78 -9.12
N ASN A 542 16.29 12.38 -8.87
CA ASN A 542 17.37 13.30 -8.54
C ASN A 542 18.53 13.01 -9.48
N SER A 543 18.79 13.93 -10.40
CA SER A 543 19.94 13.86 -11.31
C SER A 543 21.27 14.21 -10.63
N GLY A 544 21.23 14.76 -9.40
CA GLY A 544 22.39 15.10 -8.59
C GLY A 544 23.09 13.90 -7.97
N ALA A 545 24.41 14.00 -7.78
CA ALA A 545 25.20 12.96 -7.15
C ALA A 545 24.91 12.79 -5.64
N GLY A 546 24.52 13.89 -4.95
CA GLY A 546 24.20 13.88 -3.52
C GLY A 546 22.81 13.32 -3.25
N ALA A 547 22.66 12.60 -2.13
CA ALA A 547 21.34 12.13 -1.70
C ALA A 547 20.50 13.30 -1.16
N GLN A 548 19.29 13.47 -1.69
CA GLN A 548 18.44 14.61 -1.36
C GLN A 548 17.12 14.19 -0.72
N THR A 549 16.54 15.08 0.08
CA THR A 549 15.25 14.83 0.73
C THR A 549 14.12 15.57 0.01
N LEU A 550 13.09 14.83 -0.40
CA LEU A 550 11.81 15.39 -0.80
C LEU A 550 10.85 15.29 0.39
N THR A 551 10.48 16.45 0.95
CA THR A 551 9.52 16.55 2.05
C THR A 551 8.13 16.86 1.50
N LEU A 552 7.15 16.02 1.85
CA LEU A 552 5.75 16.12 1.43
C LEU A 552 4.94 16.65 2.62
N ALA A 553 4.70 17.96 2.66
CA ALA A 553 4.01 18.66 3.74
C ALA A 553 2.50 18.85 3.44
N VAL A 554 1.81 17.74 3.13
CA VAL A 554 0.36 17.76 2.83
C VAL A 554 -0.40 18.26 4.04
N ASN A 555 -1.28 19.25 3.86
CA ASN A 555 -1.97 19.94 4.95
C ASN A 555 -3.49 19.76 4.83
N ASN A 556 -4.08 18.93 5.69
CA ASN A 556 -5.52 18.62 5.76
C ASN A 556 -6.16 18.17 4.43
N GLN A 557 -5.36 17.70 3.48
CA GLN A 557 -5.81 17.30 2.15
C GLN A 557 -5.25 15.91 1.82
N THR A 558 -5.74 15.31 0.74
CA THR A 558 -5.20 14.05 0.21
C THR A 558 -4.57 14.29 -1.15
N SER A 559 -3.32 13.88 -1.30
CA SER A 559 -2.58 13.88 -2.57
C SER A 559 -2.23 12.45 -2.97
N THR A 560 -2.44 12.08 -4.22
CA THR A 560 -2.21 10.75 -4.77
C THR A 560 -1.18 10.83 -5.87
N PHE A 561 -0.07 10.10 -5.68
CA PHE A 561 0.96 9.91 -6.68
C PHE A 561 1.03 8.44 -7.07
N SER A 562 0.74 8.17 -8.34
CA SER A 562 0.77 6.85 -8.96
C SER A 562 1.99 6.68 -9.87
N GLY A 563 2.90 7.66 -9.95
CA GLY A 563 4.08 7.59 -10.79
C GLY A 563 5.27 6.89 -10.14
N LEU A 564 6.44 7.01 -10.75
CA LEU A 564 7.69 6.40 -10.29
C LEU A 564 8.58 7.42 -9.56
N ILE A 565 9.01 7.08 -8.34
CA ILE A 565 10.06 7.81 -7.62
C ILE A 565 11.34 6.97 -7.66
N SER A 566 12.45 7.52 -8.17
CA SER A 566 13.71 6.80 -8.36
C SER A 566 14.96 7.63 -8.02
N GLY A 567 16.09 6.95 -7.89
CA GLY A 567 17.39 7.57 -7.57
C GLY A 567 17.65 7.70 -6.06
N ASN A 568 18.68 8.47 -5.72
CA ASN A 568 19.14 8.75 -4.36
C ASN A 568 18.24 9.78 -3.63
N ILE A 569 16.94 9.51 -3.57
CA ILE A 569 15.95 10.35 -2.89
C ILE A 569 15.57 9.73 -1.55
N SER A 570 15.58 10.53 -0.49
CA SER A 570 14.89 10.23 0.77
C SER A 570 13.53 10.92 0.77
N ILE A 571 12.50 10.25 1.28
CA ILE A 571 11.15 10.81 1.37
C ILE A 571 10.87 11.16 2.82
N THR A 572 10.40 12.38 3.08
CA THR A 572 9.87 12.75 4.39
C THR A 572 8.41 13.13 4.26
N LYS A 573 7.50 12.33 4.80
CA LYS A 573 6.09 12.72 4.92
C LYS A 573 5.93 13.61 6.14
N GLY A 574 5.45 14.85 5.95
CA GLY A 574 5.08 15.78 7.00
C GLY A 574 3.68 16.36 6.79
N GLY A 575 3.27 17.31 7.64
CA GLY A 575 1.93 17.91 7.58
C GLY A 575 0.80 16.93 7.95
N THR A 576 -0.41 17.46 8.17
CA THR A 576 -1.57 16.72 8.70
C THR A 576 -2.41 15.97 7.65
N GLY A 577 -2.13 16.17 6.37
CA GLY A 577 -2.85 15.52 5.28
C GLY A 577 -2.33 14.11 4.97
N THR A 578 -2.95 13.47 3.99
CA THR A 578 -2.57 12.14 3.50
C THR A 578 -1.81 12.25 2.18
N GLN A 579 -0.63 11.64 2.10
CA GLN A 579 0.01 11.35 0.82
C GLN A 579 -0.23 9.88 0.49
N ILE A 580 -0.69 9.58 -0.71
CA ILE A 580 -0.91 8.21 -1.20
C ILE A 580 0.15 7.89 -2.26
N PHE A 581 0.84 6.77 -2.09
CA PHE A 581 1.67 6.11 -3.11
C PHE A 581 1.02 4.79 -3.55
N GLY A 582 1.38 4.31 -4.75
CA GLY A 582 1.08 2.93 -5.15
C GLY A 582 -0.04 2.75 -6.17
N GLY A 583 -0.53 3.82 -6.82
CA GLY A 583 -1.49 3.66 -7.92
C GLY A 583 -0.93 2.85 -9.11
N ASN A 584 0.39 2.89 -9.32
CA ASN A 584 1.09 2.16 -10.39
C ASN A 584 0.96 0.64 -10.36
N ASN A 585 0.54 0.10 -9.21
CA ASN A 585 0.68 -1.31 -8.95
C ASN A 585 -0.43 -2.18 -9.59
N LEU A 586 -1.32 -1.54 -10.37
CA LEU A 586 -2.41 -2.21 -11.09
C LEU A 586 -1.99 -2.76 -12.46
N THR A 587 -0.80 -2.42 -12.97
CA THR A 587 -0.35 -2.83 -14.31
C THR A 587 0.93 -3.67 -14.30
N GLY A 588 1.37 -4.20 -13.16
CA GLY A 588 2.52 -5.13 -13.05
C GLY A 588 3.89 -4.49 -13.32
N THR A 589 3.98 -3.17 -13.32
CA THR A 589 5.22 -2.40 -13.47
C THR A 589 5.71 -2.01 -12.08
N GLY A 590 6.98 -2.35 -11.79
CA GLY A 590 7.56 -2.33 -10.44
C GLY A 590 7.31 -1.02 -9.68
N GLY A 591 7.22 -1.15 -8.35
CA GLY A 591 7.02 -0.03 -7.44
C GLY A 591 8.15 1.01 -7.45
N ASN A 592 8.11 1.93 -6.49
CA ASN A 592 9.14 2.96 -6.37
C ASN A 592 10.54 2.34 -6.19
N THR A 593 11.57 2.97 -6.77
CA THR A 593 12.94 2.45 -6.77
C THR A 593 13.95 3.33 -6.06
N TYR A 594 13.52 4.43 -5.44
CA TYR A 594 14.42 5.30 -4.67
C TYR A 594 15.11 4.56 -3.53
N THR A 595 16.32 5.01 -3.20
CA THR A 595 17.24 4.31 -2.28
C THR A 595 17.44 5.03 -0.95
N GLY A 596 16.87 6.22 -0.75
CA GLY A 596 16.89 6.90 0.55
C GLY A 596 15.85 6.38 1.53
N THR A 597 15.99 6.75 2.80
CA THR A 597 15.05 6.36 3.86
C THR A 597 13.71 7.06 3.66
N THR A 598 12.61 6.36 3.97
CA THR A 598 11.29 7.00 4.11
C THR A 598 11.04 7.35 5.57
N THR A 599 10.87 8.63 5.89
CA THR A 599 10.54 9.12 7.24
C THR A 599 9.12 9.66 7.27
N ILE A 600 8.32 9.25 8.26
CA ILE A 600 6.92 9.66 8.43
C ILE A 600 6.81 10.43 9.73
N ASN A 601 6.72 11.76 9.61
CA ASN A 601 6.65 12.70 10.72
C ASN A 601 5.22 12.88 11.22
N ALA A 602 5.10 13.29 12.48
CA ALA A 602 3.83 13.81 13.01
C ALA A 602 3.30 14.99 12.16
N GLY A 603 1.98 15.15 12.15
CA GLY A 603 1.32 16.24 11.44
C GLY A 603 1.64 17.60 12.06
N ASN A 604 1.87 18.62 11.23
CA ASN A 604 2.07 20.00 11.67
C ASN A 604 0.90 20.88 11.17
N ILE A 605 0.21 21.59 12.06
CA ILE A 605 -0.71 22.66 11.69
C ILE A 605 0.06 23.98 11.73
N GLN A 606 0.31 24.58 10.55
CA GLN A 606 0.70 25.98 10.47
C GLN A 606 -0.54 26.85 10.72
N SER A 607 -0.98 26.94 11.98
CA SER A 607 -1.94 27.93 12.45
C SER A 607 -1.30 28.79 13.53
N ALA A 608 -1.84 30.00 13.73
CA ALA A 608 -1.34 30.95 14.72
C ALA A 608 -1.34 30.42 16.17
N GLY A 609 -1.97 29.27 16.44
CA GLY A 609 -2.04 28.64 17.76
C GLY A 609 -1.10 27.46 18.02
N GLY A 610 -0.30 27.01 17.03
CA GLY A 610 0.73 25.99 17.25
C GLY A 610 0.25 24.63 17.80
N ILE A 611 -1.03 24.28 17.62
CA ILE A 611 -1.56 22.98 18.06
C ILE A 611 -1.10 21.89 17.10
N TYR A 612 -0.33 20.94 17.60
CA TYR A 612 0.10 19.76 16.87
C TYR A 612 -1.03 18.73 16.80
N THR A 613 -1.16 18.05 15.65
CA THR A 613 -2.07 16.90 15.52
C THR A 613 -1.29 15.69 15.08
N GLU A 614 -1.58 14.55 15.70
CA GLU A 614 -0.76 13.34 15.66
C GLU A 614 -0.74 12.64 14.30
N SER A 615 -1.70 12.91 13.40
CA SER A 615 -1.86 12.15 12.18
C SER A 615 -1.35 12.89 10.94
N GLY A 616 -0.06 12.77 10.65
CA GLY A 616 0.43 12.91 9.27
C GLY A 616 0.49 11.53 8.63
N THR A 617 -0.29 11.27 7.58
CA THR A 617 -0.44 9.91 7.04
C THR A 617 0.29 9.73 5.71
N LEU A 618 1.18 8.74 5.63
CA LEU A 618 1.62 8.17 4.35
C LEU A 618 0.81 6.89 4.13
N GLN A 619 0.00 6.87 3.08
CA GLN A 619 -0.72 5.69 2.64
C GLN A 619 0.02 5.05 1.47
N VAL A 620 0.15 3.73 1.51
CA VAL A 620 0.68 2.93 0.41
C VAL A 620 -0.38 1.95 -0.09
N ASN A 621 -0.53 1.91 -1.41
CA ASN A 621 -1.48 1.03 -2.09
C ASN A 621 -0.76 -0.07 -2.88
N GLY A 622 0.50 -0.34 -2.55
CA GLY A 622 1.28 -1.42 -3.15
C GLY A 622 2.51 -1.77 -2.33
N VAL A 623 2.86 -3.06 -2.37
CA VAL A 623 3.93 -3.67 -1.57
C VAL A 623 5.30 -3.01 -1.75
N ASN A 624 5.59 -2.45 -2.93
CA ASN A 624 6.87 -1.78 -3.24
C ASN A 624 6.77 -0.25 -3.34
N SER A 625 5.77 0.34 -2.67
CA SER A 625 5.54 1.79 -2.76
C SER A 625 6.60 2.62 -2.02
N LEU A 626 7.40 2.05 -1.12
CA LEU A 626 8.35 2.79 -0.27
C LEU A 626 9.80 2.73 -0.74
N GLY A 627 10.03 2.46 -2.02
CA GLY A 627 11.38 2.43 -2.59
C GLY A 627 12.06 1.06 -2.47
N THR A 628 13.31 1.00 -2.92
CA THR A 628 14.18 -0.18 -2.80
C THR A 628 14.98 -0.20 -1.52
N ASN A 629 15.08 0.93 -0.83
CA ASN A 629 15.64 0.96 0.52
C ASN A 629 14.71 0.20 1.46
N THR A 630 15.28 -0.74 2.21
CA THR A 630 14.54 -1.50 3.21
C THR A 630 14.30 -0.71 4.50
N SER A 631 14.47 0.62 4.57
CA SER A 631 14.34 1.39 5.81
C SER A 631 13.19 2.41 5.78
N VAL A 632 12.26 2.24 6.72
CA VAL A 632 11.13 3.15 6.97
C VAL A 632 11.15 3.60 8.43
N THR A 633 11.10 4.90 8.67
CA THR A 633 11.14 5.50 10.01
C THR A 633 9.81 6.19 10.35
N LEU A 634 9.18 5.79 11.44
CA LEU A 634 8.01 6.46 12.02
C LEU A 634 8.50 7.45 13.10
N ALA A 635 8.53 8.74 12.76
CA ALA A 635 8.92 9.85 13.64
C ALA A 635 7.68 10.63 14.13
N GLY A 636 6.63 9.88 14.49
CA GLY A 636 5.40 10.37 15.09
C GLY A 636 4.20 10.46 14.14
N GLY A 637 4.32 10.06 12.87
CA GLY A 637 3.18 9.99 11.94
C GLY A 637 2.67 8.56 11.71
N ALA A 638 1.72 8.42 10.80
CA ALA A 638 1.03 7.18 10.48
C ALA A 638 1.46 6.59 9.12
N LEU A 639 1.83 5.31 9.10
CA LEU A 639 1.92 4.51 7.88
C LEU A 639 0.64 3.69 7.72
N LEU A 640 -0.11 3.95 6.65
CA LEU A 640 -1.33 3.22 6.29
C LEU A 640 -1.06 2.27 5.11
N LEU A 641 -1.21 0.97 5.34
CA LEU A 641 -1.07 -0.10 4.35
C LEU A 641 -2.43 -0.42 3.76
N ASN A 642 -2.74 0.12 2.58
CA ASN A 642 -4.01 -0.09 1.88
C ASN A 642 -3.78 -0.82 0.55
N ASN A 643 -3.14 -1.98 0.66
CA ASN A 643 -2.80 -2.83 -0.47
C ASN A 643 -4.03 -3.54 -1.05
N ALA A 644 -4.04 -3.74 -2.37
CA ALA A 644 -5.10 -4.40 -3.13
C ALA A 644 -4.78 -5.87 -3.53
N PHE A 645 -3.74 -6.48 -2.94
CA PHE A 645 -3.10 -7.70 -3.45
C PHE A 645 -3.56 -8.97 -2.73
N ALA A 646 -3.77 -10.05 -3.48
CA ALA A 646 -3.99 -11.36 -2.90
C ALA A 646 -2.71 -11.89 -2.25
N ALA A 647 -2.84 -12.44 -1.04
CA ALA A 647 -1.74 -13.04 -0.33
C ALA A 647 -1.10 -14.20 -1.10
N SER A 648 0.20 -14.37 -0.93
CA SER A 648 0.99 -15.29 -1.75
C SER A 648 2.03 -16.09 -0.99
N ASP A 649 2.24 -15.80 0.29
CA ASP A 649 3.31 -16.43 1.08
C ASP A 649 2.82 -16.87 2.45
N MET A 650 3.56 -17.79 3.08
CA MET A 650 3.35 -18.21 4.46
C MET A 650 4.60 -17.97 5.30
N ILE A 651 4.45 -17.24 6.39
CA ILE A 651 5.50 -17.01 7.38
C ILE A 651 4.97 -17.44 8.74
N ALA A 652 5.66 -18.38 9.40
CA ALA A 652 5.26 -18.93 10.69
C ALA A 652 3.78 -19.39 10.71
N ASP A 653 3.35 -20.07 9.65
CA ASP A 653 1.98 -20.56 9.42
C ASP A 653 0.90 -19.47 9.31
N PHE A 654 1.30 -18.21 9.17
CA PHE A 654 0.42 -17.12 8.79
C PHE A 654 0.51 -16.87 7.30
N THR A 655 -0.64 -16.76 6.65
CA THR A 655 -0.69 -16.24 5.28
C THR A 655 -0.32 -14.77 5.29
N THR A 656 0.61 -14.36 4.43
CA THR A 656 1.18 -13.01 4.45
C THR A 656 1.19 -12.34 3.08
N LEU A 657 1.21 -11.00 3.13
CA LEU A 657 1.57 -10.12 2.04
C LEU A 657 2.84 -9.37 2.46
N GLN A 658 3.99 -9.71 1.87
CA GLN A 658 5.26 -9.11 2.24
C GLN A 658 5.40 -7.69 1.68
N GLN A 659 5.67 -6.73 2.56
CA GLN A 659 5.90 -5.33 2.20
C GLN A 659 7.37 -5.10 1.89
N GLY A 660 7.66 -4.65 0.67
CA GLY A 660 8.99 -4.26 0.21
C GLY A 660 9.80 -5.39 -0.43
N PRO A 661 10.90 -5.04 -1.12
CA PRO A 661 11.69 -5.99 -1.88
C PRO A 661 12.46 -6.97 -0.98
N GLY A 662 12.82 -8.13 -1.54
CA GLY A 662 13.70 -9.10 -0.88
C GLY A 662 13.06 -9.75 0.33
N SER A 663 13.53 -9.43 1.54
CA SER A 663 12.94 -9.90 2.81
C SER A 663 11.94 -8.91 3.41
N GLY A 664 11.73 -7.76 2.77
CA GLY A 664 10.77 -6.73 3.18
C GLY A 664 11.39 -5.52 3.90
N TYR A 665 10.55 -4.53 4.20
CA TYR A 665 10.96 -3.30 4.88
C TYR A 665 11.25 -3.53 6.37
N ASN A 666 12.21 -2.78 6.88
CA ASN A 666 12.54 -2.61 8.29
C ASN A 666 11.88 -1.34 8.79
N ILE A 667 11.08 -1.46 9.84
CA ILE A 667 10.39 -0.34 10.48
C ILE A 667 11.20 0.12 11.70
N THR A 668 11.50 1.42 11.77
CA THR A 668 12.09 2.07 12.95
C THR A 668 11.11 3.08 13.52
N VAL A 669 10.68 2.90 14.77
CA VAL A 669 9.90 3.90 15.50
C VAL A 669 10.90 4.78 16.27
N ALA A 670 11.03 6.04 15.86
CA ALA A 670 12.02 6.95 16.44
C ALA A 670 11.67 7.31 17.90
N GLY A 671 12.67 7.49 18.77
CA GLY A 671 12.43 7.83 20.18
C GLY A 671 11.86 9.23 20.39
N THR A 672 12.16 10.15 19.46
CA THR A 672 11.58 11.49 19.40
C THR A 672 10.74 11.64 18.13
N ASN A 673 9.64 12.37 18.22
CA ASN A 673 8.92 12.83 17.04
C ASN A 673 9.68 13.97 16.35
N ASN A 674 9.19 14.40 15.18
CA ASN A 674 9.80 15.48 14.41
C ASN A 674 9.82 16.86 15.10
N PHE A 675 9.19 17.00 16.28
CA PHE A 675 9.26 18.20 17.13
C PHE A 675 10.34 18.12 18.22
N GLY A 676 11.11 17.03 18.26
CA GLY A 676 12.14 16.78 19.28
C GLY A 676 11.58 16.36 20.64
N THR A 677 10.28 16.09 20.72
CA THR A 677 9.62 15.57 21.94
C THR A 677 9.52 14.05 21.89
N THR A 678 9.32 13.42 23.05
CA THR A 678 9.13 11.96 23.14
C THR A 678 8.04 11.48 22.18
N ASN A 679 8.37 10.49 21.36
CA ASN A 679 7.44 9.96 20.39
C ASN A 679 6.38 9.08 21.05
N THR A 680 5.13 9.51 21.00
CA THR A 680 3.97 8.73 21.48
C THR A 680 2.90 8.54 20.41
N THR A 681 3.18 9.01 19.19
CA THR A 681 2.18 9.27 18.16
C THR A 681 2.40 8.48 16.88
N SER A 682 3.47 7.67 16.80
CA SER A 682 3.70 6.79 15.66
C SER A 682 2.64 5.70 15.58
N ILE A 683 2.05 5.56 14.39
CA ILE A 683 0.99 4.59 14.11
C ILE A 683 1.42 3.75 12.91
N LEU A 684 1.28 2.44 13.05
CA LEU A 684 1.28 1.51 11.93
C LEU A 684 -0.15 0.98 11.74
N GLN A 685 -0.71 1.13 10.54
CA GLN A 685 -2.12 0.93 10.30
C GLN A 685 -2.38 0.09 9.05
N THR A 686 -3.33 -0.84 9.14
CA THR A 686 -3.83 -1.63 8.01
C THR A 686 -5.12 -0.99 7.43
N GLY A 687 -5.30 -1.08 6.11
CA GLY A 687 -6.35 -0.42 5.33
C GLY A 687 -7.64 -1.24 5.16
N THR A 688 -8.66 -0.60 4.61
CA THR A 688 -10.07 -1.04 4.69
C THR A 688 -10.75 -1.30 3.35
N SER A 689 -10.00 -1.35 2.23
CA SER A 689 -10.64 -1.48 0.93
C SER A 689 -11.29 -2.86 0.81
N ALA A 690 -12.62 -2.90 0.73
CA ALA A 690 -13.54 -4.04 0.93
C ALA A 690 -13.39 -5.23 -0.07
N ALA A 691 -12.24 -5.36 -0.74
CA ALA A 691 -11.94 -6.43 -1.68
C ALA A 691 -10.50 -6.97 -1.56
N SER A 692 -9.63 -6.41 -0.73
CA SER A 692 -8.19 -6.55 -0.99
C SER A 692 -7.41 -7.62 -0.25
N LEU A 693 -7.82 -8.04 0.94
CA LEU A 693 -7.16 -9.15 1.65
C LEU A 693 -8.22 -10.14 2.12
N PRO A 694 -8.17 -11.41 1.67
CA PRO A 694 -8.92 -12.50 2.29
C PRO A 694 -8.72 -12.50 3.81
N SER A 695 -9.71 -12.96 4.58
CA SER A 695 -9.56 -13.10 6.03
C SER A 695 -8.35 -13.95 6.40
N GLY A 696 -7.54 -13.51 7.35
CA GLY A 696 -6.38 -14.27 7.84
C GLY A 696 -5.05 -13.93 7.16
N VAL A 697 -4.98 -12.79 6.45
CA VAL A 697 -3.75 -12.34 5.79
C VAL A 697 -3.09 -11.21 6.57
N TYR A 698 -1.77 -11.30 6.73
CA TYR A 698 -0.97 -10.34 7.49
C TYR A 698 -0.03 -9.54 6.59
N GLU A 699 0.02 -8.23 6.81
CA GLU A 699 1.01 -7.35 6.20
C GLU A 699 2.36 -7.60 6.86
N ALA A 700 3.28 -8.24 6.14
CA ALA A 700 4.55 -8.72 6.70
C ALA A 700 5.70 -7.74 6.45
N PHE A 701 6.46 -7.46 7.49
CA PHE A 701 7.70 -6.68 7.48
C PHE A 701 8.88 -7.54 7.88
N ASN A 702 10.08 -7.09 7.53
CA ASN A 702 11.32 -7.76 7.90
C ASN A 702 11.63 -7.57 9.39
N ASN A 703 12.15 -6.42 9.80
CA ASN A 703 12.50 -6.15 11.20
C ASN A 703 11.71 -4.96 11.75
N LEU A 704 11.55 -4.93 13.07
CA LEU A 704 10.98 -3.79 13.81
C LEU A 704 11.96 -3.31 14.88
N THR A 705 12.27 -2.02 14.90
CA THR A 705 13.03 -1.37 15.98
C THR A 705 12.16 -0.29 16.61
N VAL A 706 11.89 -0.39 17.91
CA VAL A 706 11.07 0.57 18.64
C VAL A 706 11.92 1.31 19.68
N ASN A 707 12.25 2.55 19.37
CA ASN A 707 12.96 3.46 20.27
C ASN A 707 12.00 4.37 21.06
N ALA A 708 10.72 4.40 20.66
CA ALA A 708 9.67 5.18 21.29
C ALA A 708 9.09 4.45 22.52
N PRO A 709 8.62 5.18 23.55
CA PRO A 709 7.89 4.56 24.66
C PRO A 709 6.50 4.05 24.26
N VAL A 710 5.96 4.44 23.11
CA VAL A 710 4.67 3.96 22.61
C VAL A 710 4.75 3.65 21.12
N LEU A 711 4.22 2.48 20.74
CA LEU A 711 3.86 2.15 19.36
C LEU A 711 2.37 1.81 19.32
N THR A 712 1.64 2.48 18.43
CA THR A 712 0.23 2.20 18.21
C THR A 712 0.04 1.41 16.92
N LEU A 713 -0.75 0.34 17.01
CA LEU A 713 -1.27 -0.43 15.88
C LEU A 713 -2.80 -0.30 15.85
N GLN A 714 -3.36 -0.07 14.67
CA GLN A 714 -4.81 0.08 14.49
C GLN A 714 -5.27 -0.39 13.12
N GLN A 715 -6.53 -0.83 13.02
CA GLN A 715 -7.21 -1.01 11.74
C GLN A 715 -7.91 0.28 11.29
N GLY A 716 -7.93 0.53 9.98
CA GLY A 716 -8.81 1.55 9.42
C GLY A 716 -10.29 1.28 9.71
N GLN A 717 -11.10 2.33 9.67
CA GLN A 717 -12.55 2.27 9.87
C GLN A 717 -13.22 1.56 8.68
N ASN A 718 -13.99 0.49 8.94
CA ASN A 718 -15.04 -0.10 8.08
C ASN A 718 -14.90 -1.57 7.62
N ASN A 719 -14.04 -2.42 8.20
CA ASN A 719 -14.17 -3.88 7.93
C ASN A 719 -14.90 -4.60 9.06
N ALA A 720 -16.00 -5.26 8.72
CA ALA A 720 -16.62 -6.26 9.57
C ALA A 720 -16.16 -7.63 9.06
N ASN A 721 -15.39 -8.35 9.88
CA ASN A 721 -15.04 -9.78 9.71
C ASN A 721 -13.72 -10.12 8.98
N ILE A 722 -12.58 -9.58 9.42
CA ILE A 722 -11.23 -10.06 9.00
C ILE A 722 -10.28 -10.24 10.19
N THR A 723 -9.63 -11.40 10.25
CA THR A 723 -8.50 -11.75 11.12
C THR A 723 -7.17 -11.28 10.50
N ASN A 724 -7.13 -10.05 9.99
CA ASN A 724 -5.94 -9.49 9.35
C ASN A 724 -5.11 -8.71 10.38
N GLY A 725 -3.86 -8.40 10.03
CA GLY A 725 -2.96 -7.75 10.97
C GLY A 725 -1.57 -7.49 10.41
N ILE A 726 -0.64 -7.22 11.31
CA ILE A 726 0.76 -6.93 10.97
C ILE A 726 1.62 -8.07 11.48
N LEU A 727 2.56 -8.53 10.66
CA LEU A 727 3.53 -9.56 11.03
C LEU A 727 4.95 -9.02 10.90
N ILE A 728 5.78 -9.23 11.93
CA ILE A 728 7.22 -9.01 11.86
C ILE A 728 7.92 -10.36 11.72
N ALA A 729 8.49 -10.61 10.56
CA ALA A 729 9.10 -11.90 10.22
C ALA A 729 10.46 -12.10 10.90
N GLY A 730 11.25 -11.03 10.96
CA GLY A 730 12.56 -10.96 11.57
C GLY A 730 12.53 -10.39 13.00
N THR A 731 13.66 -9.82 13.42
CA THR A 731 13.87 -9.40 14.81
C THR A 731 13.06 -8.15 15.16
N THR A 732 12.49 -8.17 16.37
CA THR A 732 11.88 -6.99 17.01
C THR A 732 12.76 -6.51 18.17
N THR A 733 13.26 -5.28 18.10
CA THR A 733 14.15 -4.71 19.12
C THR A 733 13.48 -3.52 19.82
N PHE A 734 13.55 -3.46 21.14
CA PHE A 734 13.06 -2.35 21.96
C PHE A 734 14.23 -1.69 22.70
N ALA A 735 14.33 -0.35 22.62
CA ALA A 735 15.40 0.41 23.27
C ALA A 735 15.04 0.93 24.68
N GLY A 736 13.83 0.63 25.16
CA GLY A 736 13.32 1.07 26.46
C GLY A 736 11.99 0.42 26.82
N ASN A 737 11.46 0.75 28.00
CA ASN A 737 10.10 0.38 28.38
C ASN A 737 9.11 0.90 27.33
N THR A 738 8.29 0.00 26.80
CA THR A 738 7.45 0.31 25.64
C THR A 738 6.03 -0.15 25.87
N THR A 739 5.07 0.73 25.59
CA THR A 739 3.66 0.41 25.49
C THR A 739 3.32 0.04 24.05
N LEU A 740 2.84 -1.18 23.87
CA LEU A 740 2.24 -1.67 22.63
C LEU A 740 0.73 -1.46 22.71
N ASN A 741 0.24 -0.44 22.01
CA ASN A 741 -1.18 -0.11 21.95
C ASN A 741 -1.80 -0.72 20.70
N VAL A 742 -2.38 -1.91 20.82
CA VAL A 742 -2.99 -2.64 19.68
C VAL A 742 -4.50 -2.54 19.79
N ASN A 743 -5.13 -1.80 18.88
CA ASN A 743 -6.54 -1.39 19.00
C ASN A 743 -7.48 -2.15 18.06
N ASN A 744 -8.75 -2.27 18.48
CA ASN A 744 -9.84 -2.77 17.62
C ASN A 744 -10.66 -1.61 17.07
N ASN A 745 -11.35 -1.86 15.97
CA ASN A 745 -12.29 -0.90 15.40
C ASN A 745 -13.71 -1.45 15.37
N GLY A 746 -14.45 -1.28 16.48
CA GLY A 746 -15.88 -1.57 16.59
C GLY A 746 -16.29 -3.06 16.60
N ASN A 747 -15.70 -3.91 15.74
CA ASN A 747 -16.02 -5.34 15.65
C ASN A 747 -14.89 -6.24 15.06
N THR A 748 -13.72 -5.68 14.73
CA THR A 748 -12.56 -6.42 14.20
C THR A 748 -11.33 -6.22 15.07
N VAL A 749 -10.58 -7.30 15.27
CA VAL A 749 -9.41 -7.34 16.15
C VAL A 749 -8.16 -7.14 15.30
N GLU A 750 -7.41 -6.04 15.52
CA GLU A 750 -6.05 -5.95 14.93
C GLU A 750 -5.19 -7.02 15.59
N ASN A 751 -4.56 -7.86 14.78
CA ASN A 751 -3.61 -8.83 15.28
C ASN A 751 -2.18 -8.40 14.96
N PHE A 752 -1.32 -8.41 15.97
CA PHE A 752 0.09 -8.07 15.80
C PHE A 752 0.95 -9.30 16.08
N VAL A 753 1.51 -9.88 15.02
CA VAL A 753 2.31 -11.10 15.09
C VAL A 753 3.79 -10.74 15.13
N LEU A 754 4.47 -11.19 16.17
CA LEU A 754 5.93 -11.14 16.29
C LEU A 754 6.44 -12.56 16.05
N ALA A 755 6.84 -12.82 14.81
CA ALA A 755 7.30 -14.14 14.42
C ALA A 755 8.78 -14.35 14.77
N GLY A 756 9.62 -13.33 14.56
CA GLY A 756 11.04 -13.39 14.89
C GLY A 756 11.40 -13.12 16.35
N THR A 757 12.70 -13.13 16.61
CA THR A 757 13.25 -12.94 17.97
C THR A 757 12.94 -11.55 18.51
N ILE A 758 12.59 -11.47 19.80
CA ILE A 758 12.35 -10.22 20.51
C ILE A 758 13.53 -9.91 21.43
N SER A 759 14.10 -8.72 21.28
CA SER A 759 15.18 -8.20 22.12
C SER A 759 14.72 -6.94 22.86
N ALA A 760 14.47 -7.09 24.15
CA ALA A 760 14.11 -6.05 25.11
C ALA A 760 14.77 -6.33 26.48
N PRO A 761 16.11 -6.49 26.54
CA PRO A 761 16.80 -6.86 27.78
C PRO A 761 16.50 -5.83 28.86
N THR A 762 16.12 -6.26 30.05
CA THR A 762 15.80 -5.40 31.21
C THR A 762 14.60 -4.45 31.05
N PHE A 763 13.96 -4.41 29.88
CA PHE A 763 12.82 -3.54 29.62
C PHE A 763 11.48 -4.25 29.80
N THR A 764 10.50 -3.48 30.25
CA THR A 764 9.11 -3.93 30.38
C THR A 764 8.31 -3.59 29.13
N LEU A 765 7.67 -4.59 28.53
CA LEU A 765 6.73 -4.42 27.43
C LEU A 765 5.30 -4.42 27.97
N THR A 766 4.56 -3.35 27.76
CA THR A 766 3.19 -3.17 28.26
C THR A 766 2.19 -3.26 27.12
N LYS A 767 1.40 -4.33 27.07
CA LYS A 767 0.32 -4.51 26.11
C LYS A 767 -0.97 -3.87 26.61
N ILE A 768 -1.50 -2.95 25.83
CA ILE A 768 -2.82 -2.33 26.01
C ILE A 768 -3.64 -2.41 24.71
N GLY A 769 -4.86 -1.88 24.74
CA GLY A 769 -5.80 -1.95 23.63
C GLY A 769 -6.42 -3.35 23.48
N SER A 770 -7.59 -3.40 22.85
CA SER A 770 -8.40 -4.62 22.74
C SER A 770 -7.91 -5.61 21.67
N GLY A 771 -6.90 -5.24 20.88
CA GLY A 771 -6.28 -6.07 19.85
C GLY A 771 -5.45 -7.23 20.42
N ASN A 772 -5.09 -8.17 19.56
CA ASN A 772 -4.28 -9.32 19.94
C ASN A 772 -2.80 -9.07 19.60
N VAL A 773 -1.91 -9.55 20.45
CA VAL A 773 -0.50 -9.75 20.08
C VAL A 773 -0.25 -11.24 20.09
N THR A 774 0.31 -11.78 19.01
CA THR A 774 0.72 -13.18 18.92
C THR A 774 2.24 -13.26 18.85
N LEU A 775 2.83 -14.06 19.73
CA LEU A 775 4.24 -14.40 19.71
C LEU A 775 4.37 -15.82 19.17
N THR A 776 5.19 -16.02 18.14
CA THR A 776 5.53 -17.37 17.67
C THR A 776 7.03 -17.58 17.81
N GLY A 777 7.48 -18.78 18.15
CA GLY A 777 8.91 -19.07 18.23
C GLY A 777 9.55 -19.18 16.85
N THR A 778 10.53 -18.33 16.50
CA THR A 778 11.36 -18.57 15.30
C THR A 778 12.49 -19.54 15.56
N GLY A 779 12.42 -20.69 14.91
CA GLY A 779 13.56 -21.59 14.70
C GLY A 779 13.39 -22.43 13.44
N GLY A 780 13.36 -21.79 12.26
CA GLY A 780 13.58 -22.46 10.97
C GLY A 780 12.43 -23.33 10.46
N SER A 781 12.18 -23.21 9.17
CA SER A 781 11.40 -24.15 8.36
C SER A 781 11.73 -25.61 8.68
N GLY A 782 10.78 -26.37 9.22
CA GLY A 782 10.79 -27.83 9.26
C GLY A 782 11.94 -28.47 10.05
N ASN A 783 11.58 -29.15 11.14
CA ASN A 783 12.42 -30.06 11.92
C ASN A 783 13.27 -29.42 13.05
N GLY A 784 12.58 -29.00 14.12
CA GLY A 784 12.94 -29.39 15.50
C GLY A 784 14.28 -28.97 16.12
N THR A 785 14.93 -27.86 15.71
CA THR A 785 16.12 -27.38 16.44
C THR A 785 16.17 -25.85 16.63
N GLY A 786 15.89 -25.40 17.86
CA GLY A 786 16.67 -24.37 18.56
C GLY A 786 16.63 -22.93 18.04
N GLY A 787 15.45 -22.30 18.05
CA GLY A 787 15.35 -20.84 17.99
C GLY A 787 15.95 -20.15 19.22
N ALA A 788 16.64 -19.02 19.04
CA ALA A 788 17.12 -18.21 20.15
C ALA A 788 15.93 -17.70 20.98
N ALA A 789 15.98 -17.86 22.31
CA ALA A 789 14.93 -17.40 23.20
C ALA A 789 14.73 -15.87 23.10
N ASN A 790 13.47 -15.44 23.22
CA ASN A 790 13.17 -14.03 23.38
C ASN A 790 13.80 -13.50 24.68
N ASN A 791 14.41 -12.33 24.62
CA ASN A 791 15.05 -11.69 25.75
C ASN A 791 14.26 -10.45 26.16
N VAL A 792 13.21 -10.64 26.96
CA VAL A 792 12.30 -9.57 27.39
C VAL A 792 12.35 -9.43 28.90
N GLY A 793 12.64 -8.24 29.42
CA GLY A 793 12.82 -8.00 30.86
C GLY A 793 11.55 -8.25 31.69
N ALA A 794 10.37 -7.89 31.20
CA ALA A 794 9.08 -8.26 31.79
C ALA A 794 7.93 -7.97 30.80
N TRP A 795 6.80 -8.65 30.98
CA TRP A 795 5.56 -8.36 30.27
C TRP A 795 4.49 -7.84 31.23
N ASN A 796 3.80 -6.78 30.84
CA ASN A 796 2.59 -6.29 31.50
C ASN A 796 1.44 -6.34 30.49
N ILE A 797 0.35 -7.02 30.80
CA ILE A 797 -0.75 -7.27 29.86
C ILE A 797 -2.03 -6.76 30.51
N TYR A 798 -2.50 -5.59 30.04
CA TYR A 798 -3.58 -4.84 30.69
C TYR A 798 -4.88 -4.76 29.89
N ALA A 799 -4.84 -5.10 28.60
CA ALA A 799 -6.05 -5.28 27.79
C ALA A 799 -5.80 -6.19 26.58
N GLY A 800 -6.88 -6.75 26.03
CA GLY A 800 -6.84 -7.66 24.88
C GLY A 800 -6.21 -9.01 25.24
N THR A 801 -5.64 -9.68 24.22
CA THR A 801 -4.97 -10.97 24.39
C THR A 801 -3.49 -10.87 24.02
N LEU A 802 -2.62 -11.42 24.85
CA LEU A 802 -1.30 -11.87 24.41
C LEU A 802 -1.39 -13.38 24.18
N GLU A 803 -1.16 -13.84 22.96
CA GLU A 803 -1.14 -15.25 22.59
C GLU A 803 0.29 -15.69 22.30
N VAL A 804 0.63 -16.88 22.74
CA VAL A 804 1.93 -17.51 22.51
C VAL A 804 1.69 -18.83 21.79
N ARG A 805 2.43 -19.09 20.71
CA ARG A 805 2.33 -20.32 19.90
C ARG A 805 3.68 -21.01 19.77
N LEU A 806 3.71 -22.29 20.09
CA LEU A 806 4.92 -23.12 20.01
C LEU A 806 4.61 -24.62 19.96
N SER A 807 5.61 -25.41 19.57
CA SER A 807 5.64 -26.87 19.62
C SER A 807 6.80 -27.33 20.51
N ASP A 808 6.94 -28.64 20.74
CA ASP A 808 8.08 -29.21 21.48
C ASP A 808 9.45 -28.77 20.92
N GLY A 809 10.43 -28.67 21.81
CA GLY A 809 11.79 -28.20 21.53
C GLY A 809 11.95 -26.69 21.36
N SER A 810 10.86 -25.92 21.49
CA SER A 810 10.89 -24.45 21.35
C SER A 810 11.34 -23.75 22.64
N SER A 811 12.06 -22.64 22.49
CA SER A 811 12.32 -21.70 23.60
C SER A 811 11.05 -20.91 23.95
N SER A 812 10.85 -20.56 25.23
CA SER A 812 9.74 -19.69 25.66
C SER A 812 9.71 -18.36 24.88
N PRO A 813 8.63 -18.06 24.13
CA PRO A 813 8.49 -16.76 23.48
C PRO A 813 8.24 -15.61 24.47
N LEU A 814 7.90 -15.90 25.72
CA LEU A 814 7.78 -14.91 26.79
C LEU A 814 9.14 -14.54 27.40
N GLY A 815 10.19 -15.32 27.13
CA GLY A 815 11.49 -15.23 27.80
C GLY A 815 11.46 -15.90 29.19
N THR A 816 12.45 -15.56 30.04
CA THR A 816 12.65 -16.15 31.38
C THR A 816 12.19 -15.23 32.52
N ASN A 817 11.36 -14.22 32.25
CA ASN A 817 11.06 -13.14 33.20
C ASN A 817 9.56 -13.07 33.53
N ASN A 818 9.17 -12.15 34.42
CA ASN A 818 7.80 -12.05 34.96
C ASN A 818 6.77 -11.60 33.90
N VAL A 819 5.57 -12.18 33.97
CA VAL A 819 4.38 -11.72 33.22
C VAL A 819 3.33 -11.25 34.23
N THR A 820 2.90 -9.99 34.11
CA THR A 820 1.82 -9.40 34.91
C THR A 820 0.54 -9.32 34.09
N LEU A 821 -0.55 -9.90 34.57
CA LEU A 821 -1.88 -9.79 34.01
C LEU A 821 -2.73 -8.84 34.86
N ASN A 822 -3.39 -7.86 34.24
CA ASN A 822 -4.33 -6.99 34.95
C ASN A 822 -5.45 -6.47 34.03
N GLY A 823 -6.58 -7.19 33.91
CA GLY A 823 -7.67 -6.82 32.99
C GLY A 823 -7.60 -7.45 31.59
N ALA A 824 -6.77 -8.48 31.38
CA ALA A 824 -6.46 -9.04 30.06
C ALA A 824 -6.39 -10.57 30.04
N THR A 825 -6.18 -11.11 28.83
CA THR A 825 -6.00 -12.54 28.60
C THR A 825 -4.55 -12.87 28.21
N LEU A 826 -3.97 -13.89 28.84
CA LEU A 826 -2.79 -14.59 28.33
C LEU A 826 -3.25 -15.94 27.76
N ALA A 827 -2.91 -16.23 26.51
CA ALA A 827 -3.16 -17.51 25.88
C ALA A 827 -1.84 -18.21 25.57
N ILE A 828 -1.64 -19.42 26.06
CA ILE A 828 -0.50 -20.27 25.73
C ILE A 828 -1.02 -21.45 24.91
N ARG A 829 -0.55 -21.54 23.67
CA ARG A 829 -0.81 -22.62 22.74
C ARG A 829 0.47 -23.41 22.54
N HIS A 830 0.51 -24.60 23.10
CA HIS A 830 1.67 -25.48 23.05
C HIS A 830 1.21 -26.85 22.55
N ASP A 831 1.75 -27.31 21.42
CA ASP A 831 1.30 -28.60 20.86
C ASP A 831 2.02 -29.79 21.53
N GLY A 832 3.16 -29.52 22.17
CA GLY A 832 3.98 -30.55 22.80
C GLY A 832 4.69 -31.36 21.73
N ASP A 833 5.01 -32.61 22.03
CA ASP A 833 5.67 -33.54 21.10
C ASP A 833 4.72 -34.14 20.05
N ASP A 834 3.47 -33.66 19.97
CA ASP A 834 2.37 -34.20 19.16
C ASP A 834 2.03 -35.69 19.42
N LEU A 835 2.60 -36.29 20.48
CA LEU A 835 2.29 -37.67 20.88
C LEU A 835 1.09 -37.73 21.81
N ALA A 836 0.53 -38.94 21.85
CA ALA A 836 -0.66 -39.24 22.63
C ALA A 836 -0.42 -39.30 24.15
N ASP A 837 0.83 -39.38 24.58
CA ASP A 837 1.18 -39.59 25.98
C ASP A 837 1.22 -38.26 26.76
N PRO A 838 0.87 -38.28 28.07
CA PRO A 838 1.02 -37.12 28.93
C PRO A 838 2.47 -36.63 28.99
N GLU A 839 2.64 -35.31 29.00
CA GLU A 839 3.94 -34.66 29.00
C GLU A 839 3.86 -33.36 29.82
N ASN A 840 4.91 -33.10 30.59
CA ASN A 840 5.11 -31.84 31.29
C ASN A 840 5.91 -30.87 30.41
N LEU A 841 5.27 -29.76 30.06
CA LEU A 841 5.82 -28.75 29.18
C LEU A 841 6.64 -27.75 29.99
N THR A 842 7.92 -28.07 30.17
CA THR A 842 8.88 -27.30 30.98
C THR A 842 9.29 -25.95 30.37
N THR A 843 8.82 -25.64 29.16
CA THR A 843 9.18 -24.43 28.38
C THR A 843 8.99 -23.13 29.17
N PHE A 844 7.99 -23.07 30.07
CA PHE A 844 7.69 -21.90 30.88
C PHE A 844 8.10 -22.05 32.36
N SER A 845 8.86 -23.07 32.74
CA SER A 845 9.25 -23.36 34.13
C SER A 845 9.98 -22.21 34.85
N GLY A 846 10.58 -21.26 34.11
CA GLY A 846 11.18 -20.03 34.66
C GLY A 846 10.22 -18.84 34.82
N LEU A 847 8.97 -18.94 34.37
CA LEU A 847 7.99 -17.85 34.34
C LEU A 847 7.33 -17.61 35.70
N ASN A 848 7.43 -16.39 36.23
CA ASN A 848 6.54 -15.94 37.30
C ASN A 848 5.30 -15.29 36.69
N LEU A 849 4.12 -15.82 37.02
CA LEU A 849 2.85 -15.25 36.61
C LEU A 849 2.27 -14.40 37.75
N VAL A 850 2.17 -13.10 37.53
CA VAL A 850 1.66 -12.11 38.49
C VAL A 850 0.25 -11.70 38.08
N ILE A 851 -0.71 -11.82 38.98
CA ILE A 851 -2.12 -11.48 38.75
C ILE A 851 -2.48 -10.23 39.54
N GLY A 852 -3.02 -9.23 38.85
CA GLY A 852 -3.31 -7.91 39.39
C GLY A 852 -2.10 -6.99 39.44
N SER A 853 -2.30 -5.79 39.96
CA SER A 853 -1.25 -4.78 40.10
C SER A 853 -0.41 -5.04 41.35
N THR A 854 0.91 -5.10 41.30
CA THR A 854 1.76 -5.19 42.50
C THR A 854 2.26 -3.82 42.98
N ALA A 855 1.86 -2.75 42.29
CA ALA A 855 2.30 -1.40 42.57
C ALA A 855 1.62 -0.84 43.84
N SER A 856 2.36 -0.05 44.62
CA SER A 856 1.79 0.65 45.79
C SER A 856 0.76 1.68 45.37
N VAL A 857 -0.32 1.89 46.16
CA VAL A 857 -1.32 2.96 45.96
C VAL A 857 -0.69 4.35 45.87
N ALA A 858 0.48 4.54 46.46
CA ALA A 858 1.20 5.81 46.44
C ALA A 858 2.06 6.00 45.18
N SER A 859 2.16 4.98 44.31
CA SER A 859 3.01 5.03 43.12
C SER A 859 2.26 5.62 41.91
N GLY A 860 2.96 6.37 41.05
CA GLY A 860 2.40 6.88 39.80
C GLY A 860 2.08 5.80 38.76
N ASN A 861 2.51 4.56 39.01
CA ASN A 861 2.22 3.38 38.18
C ASN A 861 1.07 2.54 38.77
N TYR A 862 0.40 3.05 39.80
CA TYR A 862 -0.70 2.34 40.44
C TYR A 862 -1.89 2.19 39.48
N LEU A 863 -2.32 0.95 39.31
CA LEU A 863 -3.57 0.56 38.66
C LEU A 863 -4.35 -0.33 39.65
N ASP A 864 -5.67 -0.21 39.68
CA ASP A 864 -6.50 -1.15 40.42
C ASP A 864 -6.41 -2.54 39.78
N SER A 865 -6.47 -3.59 40.61
CA SER A 865 -6.54 -4.97 40.11
C SER A 865 -7.89 -5.23 39.42
N ALA A 866 -7.83 -5.80 38.22
CA ALA A 866 -8.94 -6.17 37.36
C ALA A 866 -8.88 -7.67 37.00
N ASN A 867 -10.01 -8.23 36.62
CA ASN A 867 -10.13 -9.66 36.31
C ASN A 867 -9.31 -10.02 35.07
N THR A 868 -8.66 -11.18 35.12
CA THR A 868 -7.78 -11.68 34.05
C THR A 868 -8.13 -13.10 33.69
N THR A 869 -7.78 -13.49 32.47
CA THR A 869 -7.98 -14.84 31.97
C THR A 869 -6.65 -15.47 31.57
N LEU A 870 -6.44 -16.73 31.95
CA LEU A 870 -5.37 -17.58 31.45
C LEU A 870 -5.98 -18.71 30.63
N ASN A 871 -5.62 -18.78 29.35
CA ASN A 871 -6.07 -19.80 28.42
C ASN A 871 -4.89 -20.71 28.09
N LEU A 872 -4.96 -21.97 28.49
CA LEU A 872 -3.91 -22.95 28.27
C LEU A 872 -4.42 -24.04 27.34
N GLY A 873 -3.68 -24.39 26.30
CA GLY A 873 -4.09 -25.47 25.42
C GLY A 873 -3.17 -25.61 24.23
N THR A 874 -3.73 -26.10 23.13
CA THR A 874 -3.01 -26.45 21.90
C THR A 874 -3.58 -25.71 20.69
N LEU A 875 -2.80 -25.60 19.61
CA LEU A 875 -3.28 -25.18 18.28
C LEU A 875 -3.93 -26.35 17.54
N ASN A 876 -3.31 -27.53 17.58
CA ASN A 876 -3.80 -28.75 16.93
C ASN A 876 -4.49 -29.69 17.93
N ASN A 877 -5.23 -30.70 17.46
CA ASN A 877 -5.79 -31.70 18.38
C ASN A 877 -4.67 -32.57 18.96
N GLY A 878 -4.18 -32.21 20.15
CA GLY A 878 -3.23 -32.98 20.95
C GLY A 878 -3.89 -33.62 22.17
N ASN A 879 -3.23 -34.62 22.74
CA ASN A 879 -3.66 -35.27 23.98
C ASN A 879 -3.35 -34.40 25.22
N PHE A 880 -3.68 -34.88 26.42
CA PHE A 880 -3.50 -34.13 27.67
C PHE A 880 -2.02 -33.80 27.95
N LYS A 881 -1.68 -32.51 28.07
CA LYS A 881 -0.34 -32.01 28.47
C LYS A 881 -0.47 -31.06 29.67
N THR A 882 0.57 -30.93 30.48
CA THR A 882 0.61 -29.99 31.63
C THR A 882 1.59 -28.86 31.35
N ILE A 883 1.19 -27.59 31.55
CA ILE A 883 2.10 -26.45 31.42
C ILE A 883 2.72 -26.12 32.78
N GLU A 884 4.06 -26.13 32.85
CA GLU A 884 4.79 -25.76 34.06
C GLU A 884 5.21 -24.29 34.06
N ILE A 885 4.99 -23.59 35.18
CA ILE A 885 5.48 -22.24 35.45
C ILE A 885 6.29 -22.20 36.76
N ASN A 886 7.09 -21.15 36.96
CA ASN A 886 7.88 -21.01 38.18
C ASN A 886 7.01 -20.77 39.41
N GLN A 887 6.20 -19.70 39.41
CA GLN A 887 5.40 -19.32 40.57
C GLN A 887 4.17 -18.52 40.15
N LEU A 888 3.06 -18.74 40.84
CA LEU A 888 1.89 -17.88 40.76
C LEU A 888 1.92 -16.81 41.86
N GLN A 889 1.64 -15.56 41.53
CA GLN A 889 1.65 -14.44 42.46
C GLN A 889 0.38 -13.61 42.34
N PHE A 890 -0.25 -13.24 43.44
CA PHE A 890 -1.40 -12.31 43.46
C PHE A 890 -1.02 -10.99 44.13
N GLY A 891 -1.30 -9.87 43.43
CA GLY A 891 -0.87 -8.53 43.79
C GLY A 891 -1.99 -7.50 43.97
N GLY A 892 -1.71 -6.49 44.81
CA GLY A 892 -2.39 -5.20 44.83
C GLY A 892 -2.86 -4.72 46.19
N PRO A 893 -2.57 -3.48 46.60
CA PRO A 893 -3.10 -2.92 47.84
C PRO A 893 -4.62 -2.64 47.76
N LEU A 894 -5.19 -2.32 46.58
CA LEU A 894 -6.64 -2.21 46.35
C LEU A 894 -7.06 -2.94 45.05
N GLY A 895 -8.36 -3.25 44.95
CA GLY A 895 -8.90 -4.19 43.96
C GLY A 895 -8.80 -5.65 44.42
N THR A 896 -9.57 -6.53 43.78
CA THR A 896 -9.53 -7.99 43.97
C THR A 896 -9.12 -8.60 42.64
N ALA A 897 -7.96 -9.25 42.59
CA ALA A 897 -7.44 -9.86 41.39
C ALA A 897 -8.07 -11.26 41.21
N PHE A 898 -8.83 -11.45 40.13
CA PHE A 898 -9.41 -12.74 39.76
C PHE A 898 -8.63 -13.34 38.58
N LEU A 899 -8.10 -14.55 38.78
CA LEU A 899 -7.60 -15.38 37.69
C LEU A 899 -8.70 -16.36 37.29
N THR A 900 -9.18 -16.24 36.07
CA THR A 900 -10.05 -17.25 35.45
C THR A 900 -9.21 -18.11 34.52
N GLU A 901 -9.22 -19.41 34.75
CA GLU A 901 -8.67 -20.36 33.81
C GLU A 901 -9.77 -20.72 32.78
N GLY A 902 -9.46 -20.49 31.50
CA GLY A 902 -10.46 -20.44 30.44
C GLY A 902 -10.98 -21.82 30.05
N ASN A 903 -12.28 -21.91 29.78
CA ASN A 903 -12.93 -23.14 29.31
C ASN A 903 -12.83 -23.27 27.78
N LEU A 904 -11.74 -23.87 27.29
CA LEU A 904 -11.56 -24.21 25.87
C LEU A 904 -11.78 -25.72 25.64
N ASN A 905 -12.10 -26.11 24.41
CA ASN A 905 -12.36 -27.53 24.07
C ASN A 905 -11.14 -28.45 24.28
N ASN A 906 -9.92 -27.90 24.32
CA ASN A 906 -8.65 -28.63 24.48
C ASN A 906 -7.77 -27.90 25.52
N THR A 907 -8.21 -27.88 26.78
CA THR A 907 -7.54 -27.11 27.85
C THR A 907 -6.50 -27.94 28.59
N TYR A 908 -5.32 -27.37 28.87
CA TYR A 908 -4.22 -28.03 29.58
C TYR A 908 -4.16 -27.62 31.06
N PRO A 909 -3.87 -28.55 32.01
CA PRO A 909 -3.59 -28.19 33.38
C PRO A 909 -2.38 -27.25 33.52
N LEU A 910 -2.36 -26.48 34.62
CA LEU A 910 -1.24 -25.63 35.01
C LEU A 910 -0.55 -26.20 36.25
N GLU A 911 0.77 -26.21 36.26
CA GLU A 911 1.58 -26.57 37.44
C GLU A 911 2.51 -25.41 37.81
N ALA A 912 2.42 -24.90 39.05
CA ALA A 912 3.30 -23.85 39.55
C ALA A 912 4.34 -24.43 40.52
N LEU A 913 5.58 -24.57 40.06
CA LEU A 913 6.66 -25.34 40.70
C LEU A 913 7.19 -24.77 42.04
N ASN A 914 7.00 -23.48 42.28
CA ASN A 914 7.33 -22.77 43.53
C ASN A 914 6.11 -22.12 44.19
N GLY A 915 4.94 -22.73 43.96
CA GLY A 915 3.71 -22.49 44.71
C GLY A 915 3.08 -21.13 44.42
N LEU A 916 2.57 -20.52 45.49
CA LEU A 916 1.75 -19.32 45.43
C LEU A 916 2.24 -18.25 46.43
N THR A 917 2.43 -17.02 45.95
CA THR A 917 2.70 -15.86 46.80
C THR A 917 1.54 -14.88 46.76
N MET A 918 1.09 -14.42 47.93
CA MET A 918 -0.08 -13.56 48.10
C MET A 918 0.26 -12.26 48.83
N ILE A 919 0.15 -11.12 48.13
CA ILE A 919 0.16 -9.80 48.78
C ILE A 919 -1.21 -9.50 49.43
N LYS A 920 -2.29 -10.11 48.91
CA LYS A 920 -3.68 -10.06 49.40
C LYS A 920 -4.39 -11.38 49.02
N ASP A 921 -5.72 -11.43 49.07
CA ASP A 921 -6.52 -12.60 48.66
C ASP A 921 -6.30 -12.99 47.19
N ALA A 922 -6.23 -14.30 46.93
CA ALA A 922 -6.14 -14.90 45.61
C ALA A 922 -7.48 -15.51 45.21
N TYR A 923 -8.08 -15.02 44.12
CA TYR A 923 -9.31 -15.60 43.58
C TYR A 923 -8.99 -16.41 42.32
N LEU A 924 -9.23 -17.71 42.38
CA LEU A 924 -9.03 -18.65 41.28
C LEU A 924 -10.38 -19.24 40.83
N SER A 925 -10.73 -19.03 39.57
CA SER A 925 -11.88 -19.65 38.92
C SER A 925 -11.39 -20.69 37.92
N LEU A 926 -11.47 -21.98 38.27
CA LEU A 926 -10.97 -23.08 37.44
C LEU A 926 -12.11 -23.69 36.64
N GLY A 927 -12.28 -23.24 35.40
CA GLY A 927 -13.39 -23.57 34.51
C GLY A 927 -13.03 -24.47 33.32
N GLY A 928 -11.74 -24.59 32.97
CA GLY A 928 -11.19 -25.40 31.89
C GLY A 928 -10.52 -26.70 32.38
N SER A 929 -9.42 -26.60 33.13
CA SER A 929 -8.59 -27.71 33.61
C SER A 929 -8.10 -27.53 35.07
N PRO A 930 -7.56 -28.60 35.70
CA PRO A 930 -6.95 -28.51 37.03
C PRO A 930 -5.75 -27.57 37.12
N VAL A 931 -5.49 -27.05 38.32
CA VAL A 931 -4.28 -26.27 38.64
C VAL A 931 -3.57 -26.90 39.84
N THR A 932 -2.27 -27.13 39.72
CA THR A 932 -1.40 -27.67 40.77
C THR A 932 -0.47 -26.60 41.32
N LEU A 933 -0.39 -26.49 42.64
CA LEU A 933 0.54 -25.63 43.37
C LEU A 933 1.60 -26.48 44.07
N ASP A 934 2.78 -26.55 43.46
CA ASP A 934 3.93 -27.29 43.96
C ASP A 934 4.86 -26.35 44.73
N GLY A 935 5.11 -26.59 46.02
CA GLY A 935 6.00 -25.75 46.83
C GLY A 935 5.30 -24.88 47.89
N ALA A 936 5.87 -23.72 48.26
CA ALA A 936 5.38 -22.96 49.41
C ALA A 936 4.20 -22.03 49.07
N ILE A 937 3.20 -21.95 49.95
CA ILE A 937 2.20 -20.88 49.95
C ILE A 937 2.62 -19.82 50.98
N SER A 938 2.77 -18.57 50.54
CA SER A 938 3.31 -17.49 51.36
C SER A 938 2.54 -16.17 51.24
N GLY A 939 2.62 -15.32 52.27
CA GLY A 939 1.99 -14.00 52.32
C GLY A 939 0.68 -13.94 53.14
N ASN A 940 0.01 -12.77 53.14
CA ASN A 940 -1.17 -12.51 53.98
C ASN A 940 -2.43 -12.41 53.10
N GLY A 941 -3.07 -13.53 52.82
CA GLY A 941 -4.27 -13.58 51.97
C GLY A 941 -5.07 -14.87 52.11
N THR A 942 -6.29 -14.85 51.59
CA THR A 942 -7.21 -16.00 51.50
C THR A 942 -7.27 -16.51 50.06
N ILE A 943 -7.26 -17.82 49.85
CA ILE A 943 -7.47 -18.44 48.55
C ILE A 943 -8.96 -18.72 48.39
N PHE A 944 -9.59 -18.10 47.40
CA PHE A 944 -10.97 -18.34 47.01
C PHE A 944 -10.99 -19.15 45.71
N LYS A 945 -11.40 -20.41 45.81
CA LYS A 945 -11.57 -21.31 44.67
C LYS A 945 -13.03 -21.33 44.23
N THR A 946 -13.26 -21.15 42.93
CA THR A 946 -14.55 -21.27 42.25
C THR A 946 -14.40 -22.08 40.95
N GLY A 947 -15.50 -22.52 40.33
CA GLY A 947 -15.49 -23.39 39.14
C GLY A 947 -15.44 -24.89 39.48
N THR A 948 -15.64 -25.75 38.48
CA THR A 948 -15.86 -27.20 38.65
C THR A 948 -14.58 -28.04 38.70
N ASN A 949 -13.47 -27.53 38.16
CA ASN A 949 -12.20 -28.27 38.10
C ASN A 949 -11.41 -28.19 39.41
N GLU A 950 -10.43 -29.08 39.52
CA GLU A 950 -9.64 -29.33 40.72
C GLU A 950 -8.50 -28.31 40.95
N LEU A 951 -8.23 -28.02 42.23
CA LEU A 951 -7.05 -27.29 42.68
C LEU A 951 -6.20 -28.24 43.54
N ASP A 952 -5.09 -28.70 42.99
CA ASP A 952 -4.13 -29.59 43.64
C ASP A 952 -3.07 -28.78 44.40
N ILE A 953 -2.74 -29.18 45.62
CA ILE A 953 -1.82 -28.45 46.50
C ILE A 953 -0.78 -29.41 47.08
N ASN A 954 0.38 -29.46 46.44
CA ASN A 954 1.52 -30.30 46.82
C ASN A 954 2.61 -29.42 47.46
N THR A 955 2.42 -29.09 48.74
CA THR A 955 3.19 -28.03 49.42
C THR A 955 4.29 -28.54 50.34
N VAL A 956 5.26 -27.67 50.66
CA VAL A 956 6.32 -27.94 51.65
C VAL A 956 5.90 -27.52 53.07
N ALA A 957 6.52 -28.11 54.10
CA ALA A 957 6.17 -27.93 55.53
C ALA A 957 6.28 -26.48 56.09
N THR A 958 6.70 -25.49 55.30
CA THR A 958 6.97 -24.10 55.72
C THR A 958 5.93 -23.09 55.21
N ASN A 959 4.69 -23.52 54.93
CA ASN A 959 3.60 -22.60 54.55
C ASN A 959 3.34 -21.55 55.64
N THR A 960 3.34 -20.28 55.26
CA THR A 960 3.17 -19.13 56.19
C THR A 960 1.89 -18.33 55.94
N GLY A 961 1.10 -18.68 54.92
CA GLY A 961 -0.13 -17.97 54.55
C GLY A 961 -1.24 -18.88 54.01
N GLY A 962 -2.49 -18.41 54.14
CA GLY A 962 -3.68 -18.93 53.43
C GLY A 962 -4.76 -19.60 54.28
N THR A 963 -5.96 -19.01 54.32
CA THR A 963 -7.22 -19.77 54.53
C THR A 963 -7.77 -20.12 53.15
N ILE A 964 -8.28 -21.34 52.94
CA ILE A 964 -8.85 -21.77 51.65
C ILE A 964 -10.37 -21.85 51.77
N PHE A 965 -11.09 -21.12 50.93
CA PHE A 965 -12.55 -21.23 50.77
C PHE A 965 -12.90 -21.75 49.39
N ASN A 966 -13.60 -22.88 49.33
CA ASN A 966 -14.11 -23.46 48.09
C ASN A 966 -15.60 -23.13 47.92
N GLN A 967 -16.04 -22.60 46.77
CA GLN A 967 -17.46 -22.43 46.46
C GLN A 967 -17.83 -23.24 45.21
N GLY A 968 -18.41 -24.42 45.44
CA GLY A 968 -18.90 -25.32 44.39
C GLY A 968 -19.81 -26.43 44.96
N ASN A 969 -20.67 -27.00 44.12
CA ASN A 969 -21.67 -28.01 44.49
C ASN A 969 -21.11 -29.45 44.46
N ASP A 970 -19.87 -29.62 44.00
CA ASP A 970 -19.21 -30.90 43.83
C ASP A 970 -17.98 -31.02 44.73
N GLN A 971 -17.70 -32.25 45.16
CA GLN A 971 -16.64 -32.66 46.09
C GLN A 971 -15.21 -32.51 45.52
N THR A 972 -14.93 -31.52 44.65
CA THR A 972 -13.75 -31.48 43.75
C THR A 972 -12.63 -30.53 44.19
N SER A 973 -12.36 -30.47 45.49
CA SER A 973 -10.97 -30.46 45.95
C SER A 973 -10.64 -31.92 46.17
N ALA A 974 -10.13 -32.66 45.17
CA ALA A 974 -9.69 -34.00 45.51
C ALA A 974 -8.48 -33.86 46.45
N ALA A 975 -8.48 -34.79 47.38
CA ALA A 975 -7.35 -35.12 48.22
C ALA A 975 -6.64 -33.97 48.97
N LEU A 976 -7.19 -33.58 50.12
CA LEU A 976 -6.35 -33.55 51.34
C LEU A 976 -6.09 -34.98 51.88
N GLU A 977 -6.66 -35.98 51.21
CA GLU A 977 -6.56 -37.41 51.46
C GLU A 977 -6.28 -38.15 50.15
N GLY A 978 -5.07 -38.69 50.02
CA GLY A 978 -4.68 -39.51 48.87
C GLY A 978 -5.54 -40.76 48.72
N ASN A 979 -6.06 -40.99 47.52
CA ASN A 979 -6.50 -42.33 47.10
C ASN A 979 -6.48 -42.51 45.57
N THR A 980 -5.42 -42.09 44.87
CA THR A 980 -4.93 -42.71 43.63
C THR A 980 -3.45 -42.39 43.48
N PRO A 981 -2.58 -43.37 43.11
CA PRO A 981 -1.15 -43.30 43.40
C PRO A 981 -0.38 -42.55 42.32
N HIS A 982 -0.24 -41.24 42.47
CA HIS A 982 0.99 -40.56 42.04
C HIS A 982 1.82 -40.32 43.30
N ALA A 983 3.08 -40.75 43.28
CA ALA A 983 3.92 -40.83 44.46
C ALA A 983 4.30 -39.43 44.97
N GLU A 984 3.51 -38.87 45.88
CA GLU A 984 3.89 -37.69 46.65
C GLU A 984 4.79 -38.07 47.84
N ALA A 985 5.76 -37.18 48.12
CA ALA A 985 6.71 -37.32 49.21
C ALA A 985 6.02 -37.17 50.58
N ALA A 986 6.47 -37.95 51.57
CA ALA A 986 5.94 -37.98 52.95
C ALA A 986 6.09 -36.67 53.77
N THR A 987 6.42 -35.55 53.12
CA THR A 987 6.64 -34.23 53.70
C THR A 987 5.58 -33.19 53.32
N ALA A 988 4.59 -33.53 52.49
CA ALA A 988 3.48 -32.63 52.15
C ALA A 988 2.50 -32.52 53.32
N GLN A 989 2.64 -31.47 54.14
CA GLN A 989 1.68 -31.10 55.17
C GLN A 989 1.45 -29.59 55.07
N LEU A 990 0.18 -29.17 55.10
CA LEU A 990 -0.16 -27.77 55.39
C LEU A 990 0.48 -27.41 56.74
N GLY A 991 1.39 -26.42 56.76
CA GLY A 991 1.99 -25.92 57.99
C GLY A 991 0.94 -25.61 59.07
N SER A 992 1.35 -25.66 60.34
CA SER A 992 0.45 -25.40 61.47
C SER A 992 -0.25 -24.03 61.35
N GLY A 993 -1.58 -24.01 61.21
CA GLY A 993 -2.39 -22.77 61.19
C GLY A 993 -3.32 -22.57 60.00
N ASN A 994 -3.27 -23.43 58.98
CA ASN A 994 -4.13 -23.30 57.79
C ASN A 994 -5.53 -23.88 58.05
N ILE A 995 -6.59 -23.17 57.63
CA ILE A 995 -8.00 -23.61 57.72
C ILE A 995 -8.53 -23.80 56.29
N THR A 996 -9.02 -24.99 55.98
CA THR A 996 -9.81 -25.25 54.77
C THR A 996 -11.28 -25.25 55.14
N VAL A 997 -12.08 -24.38 54.53
CA VAL A 997 -13.53 -24.33 54.72
C VAL A 997 -14.20 -24.78 53.43
N ASN A 998 -14.84 -25.96 53.48
CA ASN A 998 -15.71 -26.45 52.43
C ASN A 998 -17.19 -26.27 52.88
N PRO A 999 -17.90 -25.22 52.45
CA PRO A 999 -19.25 -24.92 52.89
C PRO A 999 -20.31 -25.89 52.35
N SER A 1000 -19.97 -26.82 51.43
CA SER A 1000 -20.92 -27.74 50.79
C SER A 1000 -20.70 -29.23 51.13
N ALA A 1001 -19.88 -29.57 52.12
CA ALA A 1001 -19.74 -30.94 52.59
C ALA A 1001 -21.02 -31.44 53.29
N GLY A 1002 -21.99 -31.89 52.52
CA GLY A 1002 -22.97 -32.87 52.97
C GLY A 1002 -22.27 -34.21 53.16
N SER A 1003 -21.63 -34.44 54.32
CA SER A 1003 -21.27 -35.79 54.75
C SER A 1003 -21.59 -35.99 56.25
N PRO A 1004 -22.06 -37.18 56.65
CA PRO A 1004 -22.51 -37.43 57.99
C PRO A 1004 -21.32 -37.49 58.95
N LEU A 1005 -21.40 -36.74 60.04
CA LEU A 1005 -20.54 -36.84 61.22
C LEU A 1005 -20.29 -38.30 61.64
N GLN A 1006 -19.19 -38.91 61.18
CA GLN A 1006 -18.60 -40.05 61.88
C GLN A 1006 -17.78 -39.52 63.05
N ARG A 1007 -18.26 -39.82 64.25
CA ARG A 1007 -17.56 -39.55 65.51
C ARG A 1007 -16.22 -40.28 65.51
N HIS A 1008 -15.13 -39.55 65.33
CA HIS A 1008 -13.84 -39.94 65.85
C HIS A 1008 -13.50 -39.16 67.13
N ARG A 1009 -12.73 -39.84 67.99
CA ARG A 1009 -12.61 -39.69 69.45
C ARG A 1009 -12.22 -38.28 69.91
N GLN A 1010 -12.78 -37.93 71.07
CA GLN A 1010 -12.48 -36.75 71.89
C GLN A 1010 -10.96 -36.50 72.07
N PRO A 1011 -10.48 -35.25 71.92
CA PRO A 1011 -9.35 -34.76 72.70
C PRO A 1011 -9.87 -34.22 74.04
N GLN A 1012 -9.29 -34.71 75.14
CA GLN A 1012 -9.49 -34.13 76.45
C GLN A 1012 -8.84 -32.74 76.49
N PHE A 1013 -9.66 -31.70 76.73
CA PHE A 1013 -9.18 -30.43 77.26
C PHE A 1013 -9.70 -30.29 78.69
N GLU A 1014 -8.77 -30.47 79.62
CA GLU A 1014 -8.91 -30.16 81.03
C GLU A 1014 -8.83 -28.64 81.21
N PHE A 1015 -9.93 -28.01 81.63
CA PHE A 1015 -9.88 -26.71 82.28
C PHE A 1015 -10.74 -26.75 83.54
N ALA A 1016 -10.05 -26.61 84.68
CA ALA A 1016 -10.61 -26.49 86.01
C ALA A 1016 -11.43 -25.20 86.14
N GLY A 1017 -12.66 -25.32 86.63
CA GLY A 1017 -13.53 -24.18 86.92
C GLY A 1017 -14.75 -24.58 87.74
N ARG A 1018 -14.59 -24.66 89.06
CA ARG A 1018 -15.64 -24.92 90.06
C ARG A 1018 -16.80 -23.91 89.96
N ARG A 1019 -18.05 -24.42 90.00
CA ARG A 1019 -19.26 -23.90 90.71
C ARG A 1019 -20.44 -24.83 90.36
N SER A 1020 -20.70 -25.87 91.14
CA SER A 1020 -21.64 -25.91 92.28
C SER A 1020 -23.13 -25.66 91.96
N GLN A 1021 -23.92 -26.69 92.24
CA GLN A 1021 -25.36 -26.73 92.56
C GLN A 1021 -26.33 -26.73 91.37
N GLN A 1022 -26.95 -27.88 91.05
CA GLN A 1022 -28.06 -28.60 91.71
C GLN A 1022 -29.45 -27.98 91.47
N ARG A 1023 -30.32 -28.87 90.94
CA ARG A 1023 -31.78 -29.00 91.14
C ARG A 1023 -32.72 -28.06 90.37
N ALA A 1024 -33.43 -28.63 89.40
CA ALA A 1024 -34.87 -28.99 89.48
C ALA A 1024 -35.27 -29.65 88.15
N GLN A 1025 -35.52 -30.96 88.10
CA GLN A 1025 -36.87 -31.54 88.12
C GLN A 1025 -37.96 -30.68 87.46
N LEU A 1026 -38.44 -31.09 86.27
CA LEU A 1026 -39.84 -31.47 86.13
C LEU A 1026 -40.06 -32.43 84.95
N ARG A 1027 -40.75 -33.53 85.26
CA ARG A 1027 -41.34 -34.50 84.35
C ARG A 1027 -42.61 -33.92 83.74
N CYS A 1028 -42.87 -34.17 82.46
CA CYS A 1028 -44.10 -34.78 81.93
C CYS A 1028 -43.94 -34.94 80.41
N HIS A 1029 -43.67 -36.13 79.88
CA HIS A 1029 -44.65 -37.12 79.42
C HIS A 1029 -45.74 -36.60 78.46
N ARG A 1030 -45.72 -37.25 77.27
CA ARG A 1030 -46.83 -37.68 76.40
C ARG A 1030 -47.04 -36.84 75.13
N HIS A 1031 -46.47 -37.25 73.99
CA HIS A 1031 -46.91 -38.29 73.05
C HIS A 1031 -48.04 -37.85 72.12
N ARG A 1032 -47.73 -38.02 70.83
CA ARG A 1032 -48.59 -38.28 69.68
C ARG A 1032 -49.15 -37.08 68.90
N ARG A 1033 -48.72 -37.10 67.62
CA ARG A 1033 -49.52 -36.99 66.39
C ARG A 1033 -50.07 -35.60 66.13
N GLN A 1034 -50.14 -35.11 64.90
CA GLN A 1034 -49.69 -35.51 63.57
C GLN A 1034 -50.10 -34.31 62.69
N HIS A 1035 -49.37 -34.10 61.60
CA HIS A 1035 -49.82 -33.41 60.39
C HIS A 1035 -50.37 -31.98 60.48
N GLY A 1036 -49.67 -31.09 59.77
CA GLY A 1036 -50.29 -30.54 58.56
C GLY A 1036 -50.21 -29.03 58.40
N ALA A 1037 -49.68 -28.65 57.24
CA ALA A 1037 -50.04 -27.49 56.43
C ALA A 1037 -49.40 -26.12 56.72
N GLN A 1038 -48.57 -25.74 55.75
CA GLN A 1038 -48.69 -24.52 54.93
C GLN A 1038 -48.31 -23.14 55.49
N GLN A 1039 -47.38 -22.53 54.73
CA GLN A 1039 -47.23 -21.11 54.38
C GLN A 1039 -46.73 -20.13 55.47
N LEU A 1040 -45.47 -19.70 55.34
CA LEU A 1040 -45.06 -18.45 54.66
C LEU A 1040 -43.55 -18.41 54.45
#